data_AF-A0A960SZC3-F1
#
_entry.id   AF-A0A960SZC3-F1
#
_cell.length_a   1.000
_cell.length_b   1.000
_cell.length_c   1.000
_cell.angle_alpha   90.00
_cell.angle_beta   90.00
_cell.angle_gamma   90.00
#
_symmetry.space_group_name_H-M   'P 1'
#
loop_
_entity.id
_entity.type
_entity.pdbx_description
1 polymer ?
#
loop_
_entity_poly.entity_id
_entity_poly.type
_entity_poly.pdbx_seq_one_letter_code
_entity_poly.pdbx_strand_id
1 'polypeptide(L)'
;LLGSATLTGSNIEQRGAIESSTSVVLNGRIDLLANYGAVANPNFDNSGEPGSGGPQFLFQSSGSVSLGEKSTTRILPDYLSDKTVPGTELPERSQINISGLALHFDRKSRVFAPNAEVSIRAGRWTYQDVDANRTIFDANGVAETGLENHFSGGVQEFLYDAGQIYVDRSAVISVAGSVDVFVPADHQLLDIELRGAELADSPLQRESNVRGVAMTVDLRKTGTYSGRFWQGTPLGDVTGLAGLIQRNAAQLTAGGGDITMRAGGSIVVRENATIDVSGGFYRNEGGDIATSKLISGGRLIPIEQAIPERSYDGVFNGKSQIVSEKWGVVRTFTNPLFSSATQPSYVEGAAGGTLSLTAPGMAIDGDLRGMTVRGNQQRSAPPEGSKVNISFTAETTVAVPGGTEVEYIDHSPTPPTITFARHGKQVEVPEFQLASGLPGALPLERLEQVILDPDLLDEEGFGSISVSNPDGDIIVPENVVVETQPGRSISFDAANITVLGTLRANSGSISLTTYNISPSFTAESNIVNPAGTVPFPTPVEGRGILTLGAGGRIDASGLVSNDLPGSKGPRNEPISTVGGSVAIRSFQTMLERGSQIDVSGGIHVSDRNARSFGDGGSITIVSSTDQGFSGVTGGDLSLGARLLGYSGATGGSLSIQAGTVHVGSGGEGADLQLASDFFQTGGFSKYSIAGFGMRSDAAPAAGQFESYLPAIVIGGDAAIAPRAETLVARIDPENGSRIRLTHELLDKGLRNPVSVEFRALGIDDPATIDSYDLRGDLVMERGASISTHPGASVTLRGQTVTVRGSITAPGGAVNIVGASS
;
A
#
# COMPACT_ATOMS: atom_id res chain seq x y z
N LEU A 1 -10.88 22.58 -27.34
CA LEU A 1 -12.24 22.67 -26.76
C LEU A 1 -12.08 22.50 -25.26
N LEU A 2 -11.90 23.59 -24.51
CA LEU A 2 -11.89 23.54 -23.05
C LEU A 2 -13.36 23.55 -22.63
N GLY A 3 -13.86 22.47 -22.02
CA GLY A 3 -15.26 22.40 -21.64
C GLY A 3 -15.71 21.05 -21.10
N SER A 4 -16.77 21.09 -20.30
CA SER A 4 -17.47 19.91 -19.80
C SER A 4 -18.55 19.45 -20.78
N ALA A 5 -18.71 18.14 -20.95
CA ALA A 5 -19.83 17.56 -21.69
C ALA A 5 -20.66 16.69 -20.73
N THR A 6 -21.95 16.98 -20.59
CA THR A 6 -22.86 16.20 -19.75
C THR A 6 -24.02 15.69 -20.60
N LEU A 7 -24.26 14.39 -20.56
CA LEU A 7 -25.41 13.73 -21.18
C LEU A 7 -26.16 12.96 -20.09
N THR A 8 -27.43 13.29 -19.91
CA THR A 8 -28.29 12.65 -18.90
C THR A 8 -29.58 12.14 -19.56
N GLY A 9 -30.07 10.99 -19.13
CA GLY A 9 -31.29 10.38 -19.67
C GLY A 9 -31.57 9.02 -19.07
N SER A 10 -32.65 8.35 -19.47
CA SER A 10 -32.87 6.95 -19.06
C SER A 10 -32.01 5.97 -19.86
N ASN A 11 -31.88 6.18 -21.18
CA ASN A 11 -31.03 5.37 -22.05
C ASN A 11 -30.12 6.29 -22.85
N ILE A 12 -28.81 6.14 -22.66
CA ILE A 12 -27.78 6.92 -23.31
C ILE A 12 -27.05 6.02 -24.32
N GLU A 13 -27.13 6.37 -25.60
CA GLU A 13 -26.35 5.73 -26.65
C GLU A 13 -25.36 6.71 -27.27
N GLN A 14 -24.07 6.53 -26.98
CA GLN A 14 -22.99 7.32 -27.54
C GLN A 14 -22.37 6.54 -28.69
N ARG A 15 -22.68 6.92 -29.94
CA ARG A 15 -22.23 6.20 -31.15
C ARG A 15 -21.20 6.97 -32.01
N GLY A 16 -20.71 8.10 -31.50
CA GLY A 16 -19.85 9.02 -32.25
C GLY A 16 -18.58 9.37 -31.49
N ALA A 17 -18.27 10.66 -31.40
CA ALA A 17 -17.15 11.17 -30.62
C ALA A 17 -17.64 12.21 -29.59
N ILE A 18 -17.20 12.08 -28.33
CA ILE A 18 -17.23 13.14 -27.33
C ILE A 18 -15.78 13.50 -27.02
N GLU A 19 -15.41 14.76 -27.23
CA GLU A 19 -14.04 15.22 -27.08
C GLU A 19 -13.96 16.45 -26.18
N SER A 20 -13.07 16.41 -25.21
CA SER A 20 -12.69 17.55 -24.38
C SER A 20 -11.16 17.68 -24.31
N SER A 21 -10.67 18.75 -23.70
CA SER A 21 -9.25 18.97 -23.45
C SER A 21 -8.98 19.51 -22.06
N THR A 22 -7.80 19.19 -21.52
CA THR A 22 -7.33 19.62 -20.20
C THR A 22 -6.12 20.52 -20.37
N SER A 23 -6.13 21.67 -19.70
CA SER A 23 -5.01 22.60 -19.67
C SER A 23 -4.39 22.63 -18.27
N VAL A 24 -3.31 23.39 -18.10
CA VAL A 24 -2.68 23.61 -16.79
C VAL A 24 -3.56 24.34 -15.76
N VAL A 25 -4.69 24.95 -16.18
CA VAL A 25 -5.60 25.73 -15.29
C VAL A 25 -7.02 25.17 -15.25
N LEU A 26 -7.46 24.46 -16.29
CA LEU A 26 -8.85 23.98 -16.44
C LEU A 26 -8.84 22.50 -16.78
N ASN A 27 -9.63 21.72 -16.05
CA ASN A 27 -9.83 20.31 -16.33
C ASN A 27 -10.94 20.07 -17.37
N GLY A 28 -10.75 19.05 -18.21
CA GLY A 28 -11.81 18.48 -19.02
C GLY A 28 -12.68 17.53 -18.19
N ARG A 29 -14.00 17.54 -18.45
CA ARG A 29 -14.95 16.67 -17.77
C ARG A 29 -16.00 16.10 -18.71
N ILE A 30 -16.28 14.81 -18.63
CA ILE A 30 -17.36 14.15 -19.38
C ILE A 30 -18.23 13.35 -18.41
N ASP A 31 -19.53 13.64 -18.37
CA ASP A 31 -20.50 12.94 -17.52
C ASP A 31 -21.57 12.26 -18.39
N LEU A 32 -21.70 10.92 -18.30
CA LEU A 32 -22.73 10.12 -18.95
C LEU A 32 -23.60 9.47 -17.86
N LEU A 33 -24.72 10.11 -17.55
CA LEU A 33 -25.50 9.82 -16.34
C LEU A 33 -26.88 9.26 -16.72
N ALA A 34 -27.05 7.95 -16.64
CA ALA A 34 -28.33 7.30 -16.89
C ALA A 34 -29.28 7.36 -15.67
N ASN A 35 -29.42 8.54 -15.07
CA ASN A 35 -30.26 8.78 -13.88
C ASN A 35 -31.56 9.47 -14.33
N TYR A 36 -32.72 8.95 -13.92
CA TYR A 36 -34.02 9.49 -14.36
C TYR A 36 -35.12 9.35 -13.31
N GLY A 37 -36.28 9.94 -13.63
CA GLY A 37 -37.46 9.93 -12.76
C GLY A 37 -37.34 10.86 -11.56
N ALA A 38 -36.52 11.91 -11.63
CA ALA A 38 -36.26 12.76 -10.48
C ALA A 38 -37.53 13.44 -9.93
N VAL A 39 -37.68 13.45 -8.61
CA VAL A 39 -38.71 14.23 -7.89
C VAL A 39 -38.11 15.43 -7.21
N ALA A 40 -38.94 16.44 -6.94
CA ALA A 40 -38.50 17.63 -6.23
C ALA A 40 -38.36 17.34 -4.72
N ASN A 41 -37.33 17.92 -4.11
CA ASN A 41 -37.20 18.10 -2.66
C ASN A 41 -37.41 19.59 -2.33
N PRO A 42 -38.63 20.01 -1.95
CA PRO A 42 -38.89 21.40 -1.61
C PRO A 42 -38.24 21.86 -0.30
N ASN A 43 -37.75 20.94 0.53
CA ASN A 43 -37.13 21.23 1.82
C ASN A 43 -35.59 21.29 1.77
N PHE A 44 -34.96 21.21 0.59
CA PHE A 44 -33.50 21.10 0.45
C PHE A 44 -32.70 22.19 1.20
N ASP A 45 -33.24 23.41 1.31
CA ASP A 45 -32.63 24.55 2.01
C ASP A 45 -33.31 24.90 3.36
N ASN A 46 -34.34 24.15 3.76
CA ASN A 46 -35.13 24.46 4.94
C ASN A 46 -34.54 23.79 6.19
N SER A 47 -33.68 24.50 6.92
CA SER A 47 -32.99 23.97 8.10
C SER A 47 -33.98 23.49 9.17
N GLY A 48 -33.95 22.21 9.51
CA GLY A 48 -34.74 21.63 10.61
C GLY A 48 -35.96 20.80 10.18
N GLU A 49 -36.23 20.67 8.88
CA GLU A 49 -37.27 19.79 8.34
C GLU A 49 -36.66 18.52 7.70
N PRO A 50 -37.35 17.37 7.68
CA PRO A 50 -36.88 16.21 6.92
C PRO A 50 -36.77 16.54 5.42
N GLY A 51 -35.69 16.06 4.79
CA GLY A 51 -35.27 16.48 3.45
C GLY A 51 -34.28 17.67 3.43
N SER A 52 -34.10 18.34 4.57
CA SER A 52 -33.12 19.42 4.73
C SER A 52 -31.69 18.93 4.52
N GLY A 53 -30.91 19.71 3.79
CA GLY A 53 -29.53 19.38 3.44
C GLY A 53 -29.42 18.34 2.33
N GLY A 54 -30.49 17.58 2.01
CA GLY A 54 -30.55 16.67 0.86
C GLY A 54 -30.54 17.42 -0.49
N PRO A 55 -30.36 16.70 -1.62
CA PRO A 55 -30.33 17.33 -2.92
C PRO A 55 -31.70 17.89 -3.33
N GLN A 56 -31.71 18.94 -4.14
CA GLN A 56 -32.93 19.57 -4.68
C GLN A 56 -33.79 18.58 -5.49
N PHE A 57 -33.16 17.57 -6.09
CA PHE A 57 -33.82 16.53 -6.85
C PHE A 57 -33.34 15.16 -6.40
N LEU A 58 -34.26 14.23 -6.14
CA LEU A 58 -33.95 12.83 -5.85
C LEU A 58 -34.28 11.99 -7.08
N PHE A 59 -33.28 11.33 -7.64
CA PHE A 59 -33.46 10.36 -8.71
C PHE A 59 -34.14 9.10 -8.19
N GLN A 60 -34.98 8.48 -9.01
CA GLN A 60 -35.72 7.27 -8.61
C GLN A 60 -35.25 6.01 -9.34
N SER A 61 -34.55 6.18 -10.46
CA SER A 61 -34.24 5.05 -11.34
C SER A 61 -32.93 5.25 -12.09
N SER A 62 -32.25 4.14 -12.28
CA SER A 62 -31.03 4.01 -13.06
C SER A 62 -31.34 3.25 -14.34
N GLY A 63 -30.86 3.76 -15.48
CA GLY A 63 -31.11 3.18 -16.79
C GLY A 63 -29.84 2.65 -17.45
N SER A 64 -29.66 2.83 -18.76
CA SER A 64 -28.52 2.25 -19.48
C SER A 64 -27.61 3.28 -20.14
N VAL A 65 -26.31 2.99 -20.17
CA VAL A 65 -25.32 3.72 -20.99
C VAL A 65 -24.61 2.73 -21.90
N SER A 66 -24.63 3.00 -23.20
CA SER A 66 -23.88 2.22 -24.20
C SER A 66 -22.94 3.13 -24.99
N LEU A 67 -21.63 2.87 -24.90
CA LEU A 67 -20.65 3.38 -25.84
C LEU A 67 -20.60 2.43 -27.03
N GLY A 68 -21.21 2.83 -28.15
CA GLY A 68 -21.41 1.97 -29.31
C GLY A 68 -20.11 1.58 -30.03
N GLU A 69 -20.20 0.61 -30.94
CA GLU A 69 -19.05 0.11 -31.69
C GLU A 69 -18.21 1.25 -32.31
N LYS A 70 -16.89 1.21 -32.11
CA LYS A 70 -15.92 2.22 -32.61
C LYS A 70 -16.15 3.66 -32.14
N SER A 71 -17.00 3.87 -31.14
CA SER A 71 -17.20 5.20 -30.54
C SER A 71 -15.97 5.66 -29.76
N THR A 72 -15.83 6.97 -29.55
CA THR A 72 -14.72 7.55 -28.80
C THR A 72 -15.21 8.59 -27.79
N THR A 73 -14.83 8.41 -26.54
CA THR A 73 -15.00 9.37 -25.45
C THR A 73 -13.61 9.72 -24.94
N ARG A 74 -13.14 10.94 -25.20
CA ARG A 74 -11.74 11.31 -24.89
C ARG A 74 -11.56 12.69 -24.29
N ILE A 75 -10.56 12.80 -23.42
CA ILE A 75 -10.06 14.07 -22.88
C ILE A 75 -8.56 14.09 -23.12
N LEU A 76 -8.06 15.07 -23.87
CA LEU A 76 -6.63 15.17 -24.17
C LEU A 76 -5.98 16.35 -23.43
N PRO A 77 -4.80 16.18 -22.84
CA PRO A 77 -4.00 17.33 -22.43
C PRO A 77 -3.74 18.27 -23.61
N ASP A 78 -3.71 19.57 -23.37
CA ASP A 78 -3.43 20.60 -24.37
C ASP A 78 -1.94 20.62 -24.71
N TYR A 79 -1.49 19.60 -25.46
CA TYR A 79 -0.10 19.38 -25.83
C TYR A 79 0.49 20.48 -26.72
N LEU A 80 -0.34 21.34 -27.32
CA LEU A 80 0.08 22.43 -28.19
C LEU A 80 0.30 23.74 -27.40
N SER A 81 -0.16 23.80 -26.15
CA SER A 81 -0.04 24.98 -25.31
C SER A 81 1.35 25.08 -24.69
N ASP A 82 1.93 26.27 -24.74
CA ASP A 82 3.18 26.63 -24.06
C ASP A 82 2.94 27.12 -22.63
N LYS A 83 1.68 27.17 -22.18
CA LYS A 83 1.33 27.59 -20.82
C LYS A 83 1.85 26.60 -19.80
N THR A 84 2.43 27.15 -18.74
CA THR A 84 3.02 26.42 -17.63
C THR A 84 2.46 26.92 -16.31
N VAL A 85 2.45 26.05 -15.29
CA VAL A 85 2.13 26.42 -13.90
C VAL A 85 3.14 25.79 -12.94
N PRO A 86 3.47 26.44 -11.82
CA PRO A 86 4.30 25.83 -10.79
C PRO A 86 3.57 24.62 -10.18
N GLY A 87 4.31 23.54 -9.91
CA GLY A 87 3.77 22.33 -9.30
C GLY A 87 4.20 21.04 -9.98
N THR A 88 3.94 19.91 -9.34
CA THR A 88 4.29 18.55 -9.82
C THR A 88 3.07 17.76 -10.31
N GLU A 89 1.87 18.28 -10.11
CA GLU A 89 0.60 17.68 -10.51
C GLU A 89 -0.37 18.75 -11.01
N LEU A 90 -1.42 18.33 -11.74
CA LEU A 90 -2.50 19.24 -12.10
C LEU A 90 -3.31 19.62 -10.85
N PRO A 91 -3.71 20.90 -10.70
CA PRO A 91 -4.60 21.30 -9.60
C PRO A 91 -5.94 20.53 -9.61
N GLU A 92 -6.45 20.22 -10.80
CA GLU A 92 -7.66 19.44 -11.01
C GLU A 92 -7.41 18.46 -12.16
N ARG A 93 -7.59 17.16 -11.89
CA ARG A 93 -7.44 16.11 -12.90
C ARG A 93 -8.68 16.08 -13.80
N SER A 94 -8.48 15.54 -15.01
CA SER A 94 -9.60 15.30 -15.94
C SER A 94 -10.54 14.26 -15.34
N GLN A 95 -11.85 14.36 -15.61
CA GLN A 95 -12.84 13.42 -15.06
C GLN A 95 -13.73 12.83 -16.16
N ILE A 96 -13.94 11.51 -16.14
CA ILE A 96 -15.01 10.86 -16.91
C ILE A 96 -15.87 10.06 -15.94
N ASN A 97 -17.15 10.45 -15.81
CA ASN A 97 -18.10 9.81 -14.92
C ASN A 97 -19.19 9.12 -15.74
N ILE A 98 -19.42 7.83 -15.50
CA ILE A 98 -20.43 7.03 -16.18
C ILE A 98 -21.28 6.34 -15.10
N SER A 99 -22.59 6.60 -15.06
CA SER A 99 -23.48 5.99 -14.07
C SER A 99 -24.76 5.43 -14.70
N GLY A 100 -25.28 4.34 -14.15
CA GLY A 100 -26.51 3.71 -14.60
C GLY A 100 -26.76 2.37 -13.91
N LEU A 101 -27.69 1.58 -14.45
CA LEU A 101 -27.93 0.20 -14.05
C LEU A 101 -27.19 -0.80 -14.95
N ALA A 102 -27.11 -0.51 -16.25
CA ALA A 102 -26.41 -1.34 -17.21
C ALA A 102 -25.49 -0.49 -18.09
N LEU A 103 -24.18 -0.78 -18.02
CA LEU A 103 -23.14 -0.02 -18.68
C LEU A 103 -22.42 -0.93 -19.68
N HIS A 104 -22.48 -0.59 -20.97
CA HIS A 104 -21.90 -1.41 -22.05
C HIS A 104 -20.88 -0.61 -22.86
N PHE A 105 -19.64 -1.10 -22.88
CA PHE A 105 -18.57 -0.61 -23.74
C PHE A 105 -18.47 -1.58 -24.91
N ASP A 106 -19.15 -1.25 -26.02
CA ASP A 106 -19.27 -2.12 -27.18
C ASP A 106 -17.91 -2.29 -27.88
N ARG A 107 -17.84 -3.23 -28.83
CA ARG A 107 -16.60 -3.64 -29.49
C ARG A 107 -15.86 -2.45 -30.06
N LYS A 108 -14.56 -2.36 -29.76
CA LYS A 108 -13.68 -1.26 -30.24
C LYS A 108 -14.12 0.14 -29.81
N SER A 109 -15.04 0.28 -28.85
CA SER A 109 -15.28 1.57 -28.19
C SER A 109 -14.03 2.00 -27.42
N ARG A 110 -13.83 3.31 -27.28
CA ARG A 110 -12.62 3.88 -26.67
C ARG A 110 -12.96 4.95 -25.65
N VAL A 111 -12.54 4.73 -24.41
CA VAL A 111 -12.37 5.77 -23.40
C VAL A 111 -10.88 6.07 -23.29
N PHE A 112 -10.48 7.32 -23.54
CA PHE A 112 -9.08 7.72 -23.52
C PHE A 112 -8.87 9.08 -22.85
N ALA A 113 -8.25 9.09 -21.67
CA ALA A 113 -8.01 10.32 -20.93
C ALA A 113 -6.74 10.22 -20.06
N PRO A 114 -5.57 10.61 -20.58
CA PRO A 114 -4.31 10.53 -19.83
C PRO A 114 -4.38 11.23 -18.48
N ASN A 115 -3.87 10.57 -17.44
CA ASN A 115 -3.86 11.05 -16.05
C ASN A 115 -5.26 11.36 -15.48
N ALA A 116 -6.35 10.97 -16.15
CA ALA A 116 -7.70 11.27 -15.68
C ALA A 116 -8.13 10.38 -14.51
N GLU A 117 -9.21 10.77 -13.87
CA GLU A 117 -10.02 9.94 -12.99
C GLU A 117 -11.26 9.49 -13.77
N VAL A 118 -11.43 8.17 -13.91
CA VAL A 118 -12.57 7.56 -14.62
C VAL A 118 -13.39 6.76 -13.61
N SER A 119 -14.61 7.21 -13.35
CA SER A 119 -15.54 6.58 -12.42
C SER A 119 -16.71 5.94 -13.18
N ILE A 120 -16.87 4.63 -13.04
CA ILE A 120 -17.90 3.83 -13.72
C ILE A 120 -18.73 3.13 -12.65
N ARG A 121 -20.00 3.50 -12.53
CA ARG A 121 -20.87 3.11 -11.41
C ARG A 121 -22.16 2.46 -11.92
N ALA A 122 -22.33 1.17 -11.64
CA ALA A 122 -23.56 0.43 -11.94
C ALA A 122 -24.32 0.08 -10.64
N GLY A 123 -25.54 0.60 -10.50
CA GLY A 123 -26.31 0.49 -9.26
C GLY A 123 -27.69 1.13 -9.37
N ARG A 124 -28.34 1.34 -8.23
CA ARG A 124 -29.71 1.86 -8.15
C ARG A 124 -29.81 3.05 -7.22
N TRP A 125 -30.68 3.98 -7.59
CA TRP A 125 -31.15 5.00 -6.66
C TRP A 125 -32.14 4.37 -5.68
N THR A 126 -32.02 4.73 -4.41
CA THR A 126 -32.74 4.07 -3.31
C THR A 126 -34.13 4.63 -3.06
N TYR A 127 -34.35 5.90 -3.40
CA TYR A 127 -35.62 6.59 -3.18
C TYR A 127 -36.64 6.23 -4.27
N GLN A 128 -37.89 5.99 -3.90
CA GLN A 128 -39.01 5.78 -4.83
C GLN A 128 -40.21 6.60 -4.36
N ASP A 129 -40.77 7.39 -5.27
CA ASP A 129 -42.03 8.11 -5.12
C ASP A 129 -43.17 7.13 -5.42
N VAL A 130 -43.71 6.53 -4.36
CA VAL A 130 -44.68 5.43 -4.44
C VAL A 130 -46.08 5.94 -4.83
N ASP A 131 -46.42 7.19 -4.49
CA ASP A 131 -47.72 7.78 -4.78
C ASP A 131 -47.76 8.59 -6.09
N ALA A 132 -46.60 8.76 -6.72
CA ALA A 132 -46.37 9.43 -8.00
C ALA A 132 -46.75 10.93 -8.01
N ASN A 133 -46.70 11.59 -6.85
CA ASN A 133 -47.03 13.00 -6.71
C ASN A 133 -45.87 13.95 -7.12
N ARG A 134 -44.69 13.39 -7.44
CA ARG A 134 -43.47 14.06 -7.90
C ARG A 134 -42.80 14.95 -6.85
N THR A 135 -43.00 14.67 -5.58
CA THR A 135 -42.35 15.34 -4.46
C THR A 135 -42.04 14.35 -3.34
N ILE A 136 -41.16 14.73 -2.43
CA ILE A 136 -40.85 13.97 -1.20
C ILE A 136 -41.96 14.04 -0.12
N PHE A 137 -43.14 14.55 -0.46
CA PHE A 137 -44.21 14.79 0.52
C PHE A 137 -45.28 13.72 0.36
N ASP A 138 -45.94 13.35 1.45
CA ASP A 138 -47.12 12.50 1.42
C ASP A 138 -48.38 13.30 1.04
N ALA A 139 -49.54 12.62 0.99
CA ALA A 139 -50.83 13.24 0.71
C ALA A 139 -51.26 14.33 1.72
N ASN A 140 -50.64 14.41 2.90
CA ASN A 140 -50.90 15.42 3.93
C ASN A 140 -49.94 16.61 3.85
N GLY A 141 -48.98 16.59 2.92
CA GLY A 141 -47.95 17.63 2.78
C GLY A 141 -46.82 17.51 3.81
N VAL A 142 -46.64 16.33 4.42
CA VAL A 142 -45.54 16.03 5.35
C VAL A 142 -44.48 15.23 4.61
N ALA A 143 -43.20 15.41 4.94
CA ALA A 143 -42.13 14.63 4.32
C ALA A 143 -42.35 13.12 4.55
N GLU A 144 -42.09 12.32 3.51
CA GLU A 144 -42.23 10.88 3.60
C GLU A 144 -41.35 10.29 4.71
N THR A 145 -41.89 9.29 5.41
CA THR A 145 -41.18 8.65 6.52
C THR A 145 -39.97 7.87 6.02
N GLY A 146 -38.80 8.05 6.67
CA GLY A 146 -37.57 7.38 6.27
C GLY A 146 -36.84 8.04 5.10
N LEU A 147 -37.27 9.24 4.67
CA LEU A 147 -36.68 9.98 3.57
C LEU A 147 -35.17 10.24 3.79
N GLU A 148 -34.78 10.49 5.04
CA GLU A 148 -33.40 10.68 5.50
C GLU A 148 -32.47 9.51 5.16
N ASN A 149 -32.99 8.29 4.99
CA ASN A 149 -32.20 7.11 4.64
C ASN A 149 -31.63 7.12 3.22
N HIS A 150 -32.13 8.02 2.38
CA HIS A 150 -31.80 8.05 0.97
C HIS A 150 -30.78 9.13 0.62
N PHE A 151 -30.24 9.84 1.61
CA PHE A 151 -29.15 10.79 1.41
C PHE A 151 -28.29 10.95 2.67
N SER A 152 -27.00 11.14 2.47
CA SER A 152 -26.04 11.44 3.53
C SER A 152 -25.15 12.61 3.11
N GLY A 153 -24.86 13.52 4.04
CA GLY A 153 -23.99 14.68 3.77
C GLY A 153 -24.46 15.57 2.60
N GLY A 154 -25.75 15.54 2.28
CA GLY A 154 -26.37 16.28 1.17
C GLY A 154 -26.21 15.68 -0.23
N VAL A 155 -25.80 14.41 -0.31
CA VAL A 155 -25.75 13.63 -1.55
C VAL A 155 -26.74 12.48 -1.44
N GLN A 156 -27.49 12.22 -2.52
CA GLN A 156 -28.37 11.06 -2.57
C GLN A 156 -27.56 9.77 -2.56
N GLU A 157 -28.00 8.77 -1.79
CA GLU A 157 -27.39 7.45 -1.73
C GLU A 157 -27.65 6.67 -3.02
N PHE A 158 -26.59 6.04 -3.51
CA PHE A 158 -26.62 5.20 -4.72
C PHE A 158 -26.14 3.81 -4.33
N LEU A 159 -27.10 2.90 -4.25
CA LEU A 159 -26.89 1.57 -3.73
C LEU A 159 -26.29 0.65 -4.79
N TYR A 160 -25.25 -0.08 -4.41
CA TYR A 160 -24.61 -1.09 -5.24
C TYR A 160 -25.13 -2.50 -4.88
N ASP A 161 -26.43 -2.73 -5.05
CA ASP A 161 -27.11 -4.03 -4.86
C ASP A 161 -27.42 -4.77 -6.18
N ALA A 162 -27.33 -4.04 -7.30
CA ALA A 162 -27.63 -4.53 -8.64
C ALA A 162 -26.81 -3.80 -9.70
N GLY A 163 -26.93 -4.25 -10.95
CA GLY A 163 -26.35 -3.60 -12.12
C GLY A 163 -25.09 -4.28 -12.65
N GLN A 164 -24.72 -3.94 -13.89
CA GLN A 164 -23.61 -4.57 -14.59
C GLN A 164 -22.77 -3.56 -15.36
N ILE A 165 -21.45 -3.74 -15.30
CA ILE A 165 -20.48 -3.12 -16.18
C ILE A 165 -19.98 -4.20 -17.14
N TYR A 166 -20.13 -3.98 -18.45
CA TYR A 166 -19.77 -4.92 -19.49
C TYR A 166 -18.83 -4.27 -20.50
N VAL A 167 -17.57 -4.72 -20.51
CA VAL A 167 -16.53 -4.27 -21.44
C VAL A 167 -16.33 -5.34 -22.51
N ASP A 168 -16.79 -5.06 -23.73
CA ASP A 168 -16.80 -6.01 -24.84
C ASP A 168 -15.42 -6.19 -25.47
N ARG A 169 -15.29 -7.20 -26.33
CA ARG A 169 -14.03 -7.58 -26.97
C ARG A 169 -13.42 -6.39 -27.71
N SER A 170 -12.13 -6.18 -27.51
CA SER A 170 -11.36 -5.07 -28.12
C SER A 170 -11.81 -3.65 -27.72
N ALA A 171 -12.71 -3.48 -26.74
CA ALA A 171 -12.95 -2.18 -26.15
C ALA A 171 -11.72 -1.73 -25.33
N VAL A 172 -11.46 -0.42 -25.28
CA VAL A 172 -10.29 0.14 -24.60
C VAL A 172 -10.73 1.22 -23.63
N ILE A 173 -10.34 1.09 -22.37
CA ILE A 173 -10.47 2.13 -21.35
C ILE A 173 -9.06 2.43 -20.86
N SER A 174 -8.51 3.58 -21.25
CA SER A 174 -7.12 3.93 -20.95
C SER A 174 -7.02 5.34 -20.37
N VAL A 175 -6.37 5.41 -19.23
CA VAL A 175 -5.96 6.65 -18.56
C VAL A 175 -4.44 6.73 -18.43
N ALA A 176 -3.72 5.95 -19.25
CA ALA A 176 -2.27 5.89 -19.25
C ALA A 176 -1.64 7.28 -19.41
N GLY A 177 -0.55 7.50 -18.67
CA GLY A 177 0.13 8.78 -18.65
C GLY A 177 0.75 9.18 -19.99
N SER A 178 1.00 10.48 -20.16
CA SER A 178 1.68 11.03 -21.34
C SER A 178 3.09 10.45 -21.51
N VAL A 179 3.42 10.03 -22.72
CA VAL A 179 4.71 9.40 -23.08
C VAL A 179 5.60 10.34 -23.87
N ASP A 180 6.91 10.10 -23.83
CA ASP A 180 7.94 10.92 -24.51
C ASP A 180 7.84 12.41 -24.17
N VAL A 181 7.55 12.71 -22.91
CA VAL A 181 7.35 14.09 -22.45
C VAL A 181 8.71 14.78 -22.28
N PHE A 182 8.96 15.83 -23.05
CA PHE A 182 10.22 16.55 -22.97
C PHE A 182 10.36 17.32 -21.65
N VAL A 183 11.53 17.18 -21.01
CA VAL A 183 11.92 17.95 -19.84
C VAL A 183 13.26 18.65 -20.14
N PRO A 184 13.29 20.00 -20.17
CA PRO A 184 14.50 20.75 -20.44
C PRO A 184 15.51 20.65 -19.29
N ALA A 185 16.79 20.86 -19.58
CA ALA A 185 17.86 20.69 -18.59
C ALA A 185 17.79 21.71 -17.43
N ASP A 186 17.20 22.87 -17.65
CA ASP A 186 16.97 23.91 -16.64
C ASP A 186 15.94 23.51 -15.56
N HIS A 187 15.11 22.50 -15.80
CA HIS A 187 14.25 21.93 -14.75
C HIS A 187 15.04 21.08 -13.74
N GLN A 188 16.27 20.69 -14.06
CA GLN A 188 17.15 19.91 -13.20
C GLN A 188 18.16 20.79 -12.46
N LEU A 189 18.50 21.95 -13.02
CA LEU A 189 19.46 22.90 -12.47
C LEU A 189 18.76 24.17 -12.04
N LEU A 190 18.82 24.47 -10.74
CA LEU A 190 18.19 25.66 -10.17
C LEU A 190 19.25 26.66 -9.74
N ASP A 191 19.17 27.88 -10.29
CA ASP A 191 19.92 29.02 -9.78
C ASP A 191 19.20 29.59 -8.56
N ILE A 192 19.91 29.63 -7.43
CA ILE A 192 19.41 30.03 -6.12
C ILE A 192 20.29 31.12 -5.52
N GLU A 193 19.71 31.88 -4.59
CA GLU A 193 20.43 32.69 -3.62
C GLU A 193 19.94 32.32 -2.23
N LEU A 194 20.81 31.73 -1.40
CA LEU A 194 20.43 31.36 -0.05
C LEU A 194 20.38 32.61 0.84
N ARG A 195 19.19 32.93 1.37
CA ARG A 195 18.94 34.11 2.23
C ARG A 195 18.40 33.66 3.60
N GLY A 196 17.69 34.54 4.29
CA GLY A 196 17.32 34.32 5.70
C GLY A 196 16.41 33.11 5.92
N ALA A 197 15.46 32.85 5.02
CA ALA A 197 14.54 31.72 5.12
C ALA A 197 15.22 30.41 4.73
N GLU A 198 15.97 30.40 3.63
CA GLU A 198 16.67 29.21 3.13
C GLU A 198 17.82 28.80 4.07
N LEU A 199 18.42 29.75 4.80
CA LEU A 199 19.45 29.50 5.82
C LEU A 199 18.87 29.46 7.24
N ALA A 200 17.56 29.23 7.39
CA ALA A 200 16.94 29.13 8.71
C ALA A 200 17.61 28.05 9.58
N ASP A 201 17.99 26.94 8.94
CA ASP A 201 18.58 25.79 9.61
C ASP A 201 20.11 25.73 9.53
N SER A 202 20.71 26.77 8.96
CA SER A 202 22.15 26.92 8.79
C SER A 202 22.65 28.20 9.45
N PRO A 203 22.62 28.32 10.80
CA PRO A 203 22.92 29.58 11.49
C PRO A 203 24.31 30.14 11.15
N LEU A 204 25.31 29.27 11.00
CA LEU A 204 26.67 29.67 10.63
C LEU A 204 26.76 30.30 9.24
N GLN A 205 25.81 30.00 8.35
CA GLN A 205 25.80 30.52 6.98
C GLN A 205 25.07 31.85 6.86
N ARG A 206 24.28 32.24 7.87
CA ARG A 206 23.54 33.50 7.84
C ARG A 206 24.46 34.73 7.82
N GLU A 207 25.68 34.61 8.31
CA GLU A 207 26.66 35.71 8.30
C GLU A 207 27.91 35.36 7.46
N SER A 208 27.84 34.31 6.64
CA SER A 208 28.98 33.86 5.84
C SER A 208 28.99 34.47 4.43
N ASN A 209 30.13 34.31 3.75
CA ASN A 209 30.35 34.82 2.39
C ASN A 209 29.56 34.06 1.31
N VAL A 210 28.69 33.11 1.67
CA VAL A 210 27.82 32.40 0.73
C VAL A 210 26.38 32.93 0.74
N ARG A 211 26.00 33.75 1.74
CA ARG A 211 24.66 34.34 1.82
C ARG A 211 24.44 35.35 0.70
N GLY A 212 23.31 35.23 0.01
CA GLY A 212 22.91 36.16 -1.07
C GLY A 212 23.82 36.12 -2.29
N VAL A 213 24.61 35.05 -2.46
CA VAL A 213 25.44 34.82 -3.64
C VAL A 213 24.73 33.85 -4.56
N ALA A 214 24.69 34.15 -5.86
CA ALA A 214 24.09 33.29 -6.86
C ALA A 214 24.85 31.95 -6.96
N MET A 215 24.10 30.86 -6.90
CA MET A 215 24.61 29.50 -6.88
C MET A 215 23.70 28.59 -7.70
N THR A 216 24.28 27.66 -8.44
CA THR A 216 23.53 26.64 -9.20
C THR A 216 23.56 25.32 -8.45
N VAL A 217 22.39 24.75 -8.18
CA VAL A 217 22.23 23.43 -7.54
C VAL A 217 21.56 22.44 -8.49
N ASP A 218 21.91 21.16 -8.37
CA ASP A 218 21.29 20.08 -9.12
C ASP A 218 20.19 19.42 -8.27
N LEU A 219 18.92 19.65 -8.64
CA LEU A 219 17.75 19.21 -7.89
C LEU A 219 17.57 17.69 -7.83
N ARG A 220 18.32 16.95 -8.65
CA ARG A 220 18.35 15.48 -8.64
C ARG A 220 19.24 14.96 -7.51
N LYS A 221 20.12 15.80 -6.96
CA LYS A 221 20.90 15.45 -5.77
C LYS A 221 20.01 15.65 -4.56
N THR A 222 19.75 14.56 -3.84
CA THR A 222 18.96 14.56 -2.62
C THR A 222 19.67 13.73 -1.56
N GLY A 223 19.29 13.92 -0.30
CA GLY A 223 19.77 13.11 0.79
C GLY A 223 19.22 13.56 2.13
N THR A 224 19.75 13.01 3.20
CA THR A 224 19.40 13.40 4.56
C THR A 224 20.66 13.86 5.29
N TYR A 225 20.59 15.00 5.97
CA TYR A 225 21.65 15.51 6.84
C TYR A 225 21.08 15.75 8.24
N SER A 226 21.66 15.14 9.27
CA SER A 226 21.19 15.25 10.66
C SER A 226 19.68 14.99 10.83
N GLY A 227 19.14 14.02 10.09
CA GLY A 227 17.72 13.65 10.13
C GLY A 227 16.79 14.52 9.27
N ARG A 228 17.32 15.50 8.52
CA ARG A 228 16.52 16.37 7.63
C ARG A 228 16.80 16.09 6.18
N PHE A 229 15.73 15.97 5.39
CA PHE A 229 15.83 15.85 3.94
C PHE A 229 16.36 17.15 3.33
N TRP A 230 17.21 17.03 2.32
CA TRP A 230 17.66 18.15 1.52
C TRP A 230 17.57 17.78 0.03
N GLN A 231 17.34 18.80 -0.80
CA GLN A 231 17.34 18.71 -2.25
C GLN A 231 18.35 19.72 -2.79
N GLY A 232 19.11 19.40 -3.83
CA GLY A 232 20.18 20.25 -4.36
C GLY A 232 21.42 20.37 -3.45
N THR A 233 21.24 20.82 -2.21
CA THR A 233 22.31 21.07 -1.23
C THR A 233 21.84 20.88 0.21
N PRO A 234 22.67 20.29 1.10
CA PRO A 234 22.39 20.29 2.54
C PRO A 234 22.64 21.66 3.19
N LEU A 235 23.20 22.64 2.48
CA LEU A 235 23.60 23.94 3.03
C LEU A 235 22.42 24.85 3.41
N GLY A 236 21.27 24.66 2.78
CA GLY A 236 20.05 25.44 3.00
C GLY A 236 18.85 24.77 2.36
N ASP A 237 17.65 25.23 2.72
CA ASP A 237 16.39 24.69 2.19
C ASP A 237 16.04 25.34 0.85
N VAL A 238 16.00 24.53 -0.21
CA VAL A 238 15.64 24.93 -1.58
C VAL A 238 14.36 24.24 -2.06
N THR A 239 13.71 23.44 -1.20
CA THR A 239 12.53 22.65 -1.57
C THR A 239 11.38 23.54 -2.05
N GLY A 240 11.14 24.66 -1.36
CA GLY A 240 10.16 25.66 -1.76
C GLY A 240 10.48 26.33 -3.11
N LEU A 241 11.76 26.52 -3.43
CA LEU A 241 12.19 27.08 -4.72
C LEU A 241 12.05 26.07 -5.86
N ALA A 242 12.35 24.79 -5.61
CA ALA A 242 12.13 23.70 -6.58
C ALA A 242 10.64 23.54 -6.92
N GLY A 243 9.74 23.80 -5.96
CA GLY A 243 8.30 23.82 -6.16
C GLY A 243 7.80 24.92 -7.13
N LEU A 244 8.61 25.95 -7.40
CA LEU A 244 8.27 27.03 -8.33
C LEU A 244 8.57 26.70 -9.80
N ILE A 245 9.21 25.55 -10.08
CA ILE A 245 9.45 25.11 -11.46
C ILE A 245 8.12 24.93 -12.16
N GLN A 246 7.94 25.69 -13.23
CA GLN A 246 6.71 25.67 -13.99
C GLN A 246 6.72 24.51 -14.99
N ARG A 247 5.61 23.78 -15.06
CA ARG A 247 5.45 22.62 -15.95
C ARG A 247 4.25 22.81 -16.86
N ASN A 248 4.34 22.27 -18.07
CA ASN A 248 3.22 22.30 -19.03
C ASN A 248 2.26 21.13 -18.79
N ALA A 249 1.14 21.11 -19.53
CA ALA A 249 0.13 20.07 -19.39
C ALA A 249 0.72 18.66 -19.62
N ALA A 250 1.59 18.48 -20.62
CA ALA A 250 2.20 17.18 -20.92
C ALA A 250 3.04 16.64 -19.76
N GLN A 251 3.81 17.51 -19.11
CA GLN A 251 4.62 17.17 -17.93
C GLN A 251 3.76 16.83 -16.73
N LEU A 252 2.64 17.55 -16.53
CA LEU A 252 1.74 17.31 -15.41
C LEU A 252 0.81 16.10 -15.62
N THR A 253 0.69 15.58 -16.84
CA THR A 253 -0.10 14.38 -17.15
C THR A 253 0.74 13.15 -17.51
N ALA A 254 2.05 13.16 -17.23
CA ALA A 254 2.91 12.00 -17.47
C ALA A 254 2.60 10.83 -16.53
N GLY A 255 2.04 11.08 -15.34
CA GLY A 255 1.58 10.02 -14.43
C GLY A 255 0.32 9.31 -14.96
N GLY A 256 0.18 8.02 -14.65
CA GLY A 256 -1.02 7.25 -14.93
C GLY A 256 -2.25 7.82 -14.21
N GLY A 257 -3.43 7.59 -14.78
CA GLY A 257 -4.71 7.96 -14.17
C GLY A 257 -5.36 6.83 -13.37
N ASP A 258 -6.52 7.09 -12.77
CA ASP A 258 -7.23 6.11 -11.96
C ASP A 258 -8.53 5.70 -12.64
N ILE A 259 -8.85 4.40 -12.58
CA ILE A 259 -10.10 3.82 -13.07
C ILE A 259 -10.77 3.11 -11.90
N THR A 260 -11.99 3.53 -11.56
CA THR A 260 -12.84 2.88 -10.57
C THR A 260 -14.08 2.32 -11.25
N MET A 261 -14.28 1.01 -11.16
CA MET A 261 -15.47 0.31 -11.61
C MET A 261 -16.17 -0.31 -10.41
N ARG A 262 -17.38 0.16 -10.07
CA ARG A 262 -18.19 -0.37 -8.98
C ARG A 262 -19.55 -0.80 -9.52
N ALA A 263 -19.91 -2.06 -9.36
CA ALA A 263 -21.18 -2.62 -9.80
C ALA A 263 -21.82 -3.45 -8.69
N GLY A 264 -23.12 -3.27 -8.44
CA GLY A 264 -23.82 -4.07 -7.43
C GLY A 264 -24.09 -5.52 -7.85
N GLY A 265 -24.07 -5.82 -9.15
CA GLY A 265 -24.27 -7.17 -9.67
C GLY A 265 -23.00 -7.78 -10.25
N SER A 266 -22.48 -7.25 -11.35
CA SER A 266 -21.28 -7.82 -11.97
C SER A 266 -20.41 -6.88 -12.80
N ILE A 267 -19.12 -7.22 -12.90
CA ILE A 267 -18.18 -6.64 -13.85
C ILE A 267 -17.73 -7.73 -14.83
N VAL A 268 -17.86 -7.45 -16.12
CA VAL A 268 -17.41 -8.33 -17.20
C VAL A 268 -16.38 -7.58 -18.04
N VAL A 269 -15.18 -8.12 -18.14
CA VAL A 269 -14.13 -7.67 -19.05
C VAL A 269 -13.83 -8.82 -20.00
N ARG A 270 -14.28 -8.72 -21.26
CA ARG A 270 -14.14 -9.81 -22.24
C ARG A 270 -12.69 -9.91 -22.75
N GLU A 271 -12.37 -11.06 -23.33
CA GLU A 271 -11.10 -11.30 -24.01
C GLU A 271 -10.72 -10.17 -25.00
N ASN A 272 -9.43 -9.83 -25.05
CA ASN A 272 -8.87 -8.75 -25.87
C ASN A 272 -9.40 -7.33 -25.56
N ALA A 273 -10.26 -7.13 -24.58
CA ALA A 273 -10.50 -5.79 -24.04
C ALA A 273 -9.24 -5.30 -23.30
N THR A 274 -9.03 -4.00 -23.22
CA THR A 274 -7.88 -3.43 -22.51
C THR A 274 -8.32 -2.37 -21.52
N ILE A 275 -7.88 -2.51 -20.27
CA ILE A 275 -7.98 -1.49 -19.22
C ILE A 275 -6.56 -1.09 -18.83
N ASP A 276 -6.22 0.19 -18.96
CA ASP A 276 -4.85 0.65 -18.88
C ASP A 276 -4.68 1.89 -17.99
N VAL A 277 -3.91 1.71 -16.91
CA VAL A 277 -3.54 2.73 -15.93
C VAL A 277 -2.02 2.93 -15.87
N SER A 278 -1.31 2.60 -16.95
CA SER A 278 0.16 2.65 -17.01
C SER A 278 0.71 4.06 -16.80
N GLY A 279 1.90 4.15 -16.20
CA GLY A 279 2.67 5.38 -16.12
C GLY A 279 3.29 5.75 -17.47
N GLY A 280 3.34 7.05 -17.76
CA GLY A 280 4.08 7.59 -18.89
C GLY A 280 5.58 7.70 -18.59
N PHE A 281 6.28 8.52 -19.38
CA PHE A 281 7.70 8.77 -19.14
C PHE A 281 8.16 10.12 -19.72
N TYR A 282 9.18 10.66 -19.07
CA TYR A 282 9.87 11.88 -19.43
C TYR A 282 11.14 11.56 -20.22
N ARG A 283 11.41 12.36 -21.25
CA ARG A 283 12.69 12.45 -21.94
C ARG A 283 13.40 13.70 -21.46
N ASN A 284 14.32 13.49 -20.53
CA ASN A 284 15.16 14.52 -19.97
C ASN A 284 16.26 14.92 -20.95
N GLU A 285 16.41 16.22 -21.16
CA GLU A 285 17.46 16.79 -21.99
C GLU A 285 18.85 16.48 -21.40
N GLY A 286 19.79 16.14 -22.29
CA GLY A 286 21.20 15.99 -21.96
C GLY A 286 21.93 17.32 -22.14
N GLY A 287 23.01 17.53 -21.40
CA GLY A 287 23.77 18.77 -21.49
C GLY A 287 24.88 18.84 -20.47
N ASP A 288 25.49 20.02 -20.39
CA ASP A 288 26.53 20.33 -19.44
C ASP A 288 25.93 20.63 -18.06
N ILE A 289 26.22 19.77 -17.08
CA ILE A 289 25.84 20.00 -15.68
C ILE A 289 26.99 20.70 -14.98
N ALA A 290 26.77 21.98 -14.70
CA ALA A 290 27.66 22.81 -13.92
C ALA A 290 26.98 23.21 -12.61
N THR A 291 27.36 22.56 -11.51
CA THR A 291 26.95 22.98 -10.16
C THR A 291 28.00 23.89 -9.52
N SER A 292 27.55 24.76 -8.61
CA SER A 292 28.46 25.63 -7.87
C SER A 292 29.36 24.84 -6.92
N LYS A 293 30.55 25.38 -6.64
CA LYS A 293 31.48 24.85 -5.62
C LYS A 293 31.76 25.93 -4.60
N LEU A 294 31.93 25.55 -3.34
CA LEU A 294 32.28 26.45 -2.25
C LEU A 294 33.76 26.32 -1.89
N ILE A 295 34.35 27.41 -1.47
CA ILE A 295 35.73 27.46 -0.99
C ILE A 295 35.71 27.32 0.54
N SER A 296 36.50 26.42 1.08
CA SER A 296 36.74 26.33 2.53
C SER A 296 38.19 25.92 2.77
N GLY A 297 38.99 26.81 3.37
CA GLY A 297 40.39 26.54 3.69
C GLY A 297 41.25 26.18 2.47
N GLY A 298 40.98 26.81 1.32
CA GLY A 298 41.68 26.56 0.05
C GLY A 298 41.25 25.28 -0.69
N ARG A 299 40.23 24.56 -0.22
CA ARG A 299 39.63 23.41 -0.91
C ARG A 299 38.30 23.79 -1.55
N LEU A 300 38.01 23.19 -2.70
CA LEU A 300 36.71 23.30 -3.36
C LEU A 300 35.81 22.15 -2.91
N ILE A 301 34.62 22.50 -2.42
CA ILE A 301 33.59 21.57 -1.95
C ILE A 301 32.39 21.73 -2.89
N PRO A 302 31.97 20.67 -3.61
CA PRO A 302 30.75 20.72 -4.41
C PRO A 302 29.53 21.10 -3.56
N ILE A 303 28.60 21.86 -4.13
CA ILE A 303 27.45 22.38 -3.39
C ILE A 303 26.56 21.27 -2.81
N GLU A 304 26.47 20.12 -3.48
CA GLU A 304 25.74 18.94 -2.99
C GLU A 304 26.39 18.27 -1.77
N GLN A 305 27.64 18.62 -1.44
CA GLN A 305 28.38 18.13 -0.26
C GLN A 305 28.59 19.22 0.80
N ALA A 306 28.02 20.40 0.60
CA ALA A 306 28.22 21.55 1.47
C ALA A 306 27.33 21.46 2.72
N ILE A 307 27.91 21.02 3.84
CA ILE A 307 27.18 20.88 5.11
C ILE A 307 26.99 22.24 5.83
N PRO A 308 25.88 22.43 6.59
CA PRO A 308 25.58 23.65 7.36
C PRO A 308 26.64 24.08 8.37
N GLU A 309 27.30 23.11 9.00
CA GLU A 309 28.16 23.29 10.18
C GLU A 309 29.60 23.71 9.82
N ARG A 310 29.93 23.82 8.52
CA ARG A 310 31.26 24.18 8.02
C ARG A 310 31.31 25.64 7.57
N SER A 311 32.35 26.38 7.93
CA SER A 311 32.57 27.74 7.41
C SER A 311 33.08 27.70 5.96
N TYR A 312 32.50 28.55 5.11
CA TYR A 312 32.90 28.72 3.71
C TYR A 312 33.39 30.15 3.47
N ASP A 313 34.52 30.26 2.78
CA ASP A 313 35.20 31.50 2.44
C ASP A 313 34.52 32.23 1.26
N GLY A 314 33.73 31.50 0.45
CA GLY A 314 32.94 32.05 -0.66
C GLY A 314 32.53 31.01 -1.70
N VAL A 315 31.82 31.44 -2.74
CA VAL A 315 31.40 30.61 -3.88
C VAL A 315 32.44 30.71 -5.01
N PHE A 316 32.89 29.58 -5.52
CA PHE A 316 33.76 29.48 -6.69
C PHE A 316 32.92 29.38 -7.96
N ASN A 317 33.04 30.38 -8.84
CA ASN A 317 32.29 30.50 -10.10
C ASN A 317 33.13 30.15 -11.35
N GLY A 318 34.18 29.33 -11.19
CA GLY A 318 35.03 28.89 -12.31
C GLY A 318 36.03 29.94 -12.81
N LYS A 319 36.06 31.14 -12.21
CA LYS A 319 36.95 32.25 -12.57
C LYS A 319 37.92 32.53 -11.43
N SER A 320 39.21 32.64 -11.75
CA SER A 320 40.21 33.17 -10.82
C SER A 320 40.58 34.58 -11.28
N GLN A 321 40.51 35.55 -10.36
CA GLN A 321 40.92 36.92 -10.62
C GLN A 321 42.29 37.15 -10.01
N ILE A 322 43.28 37.43 -10.84
CA ILE A 322 44.57 37.94 -10.35
C ILE A 322 44.46 39.46 -10.40
N VAL A 323 44.40 40.06 -9.21
CA VAL A 323 44.44 41.52 -9.04
C VAL A 323 45.89 41.93 -8.87
N SER A 324 46.40 42.75 -9.78
CA SER A 324 47.69 43.39 -9.56
C SER A 324 47.49 44.65 -8.71
N GLU A 325 47.68 44.55 -7.39
CA GLU A 325 47.47 45.65 -6.42
C GLU A 325 48.25 46.92 -6.78
N LYS A 326 49.40 46.79 -7.47
CA LYS A 326 50.25 47.91 -7.89
C LYS A 326 49.73 48.65 -9.12
N TRP A 327 48.89 48.03 -9.95
CA TRP A 327 48.50 48.55 -11.26
C TRP A 327 46.98 48.60 -11.50
N GLY A 328 46.18 48.12 -10.55
CA GLY A 328 44.70 48.11 -10.66
C GLY A 328 44.17 47.21 -11.78
N VAL A 329 45.00 46.36 -12.39
CA VAL A 329 44.60 45.47 -13.49
C VAL A 329 44.09 44.16 -12.91
N VAL A 330 42.82 43.87 -13.19
CA VAL A 330 42.19 42.57 -12.89
C VAL A 330 42.29 41.68 -14.13
N ARG A 331 43.01 40.57 -14.02
CA ARG A 331 43.03 39.52 -15.05
C ARG A 331 42.17 38.36 -14.60
N THR A 332 41.09 38.10 -15.33
CA THR A 332 40.20 36.97 -15.10
C THR A 332 40.66 35.78 -15.91
N PHE A 333 41.00 34.68 -15.25
CA PHE A 333 41.35 33.40 -15.88
C PHE A 333 40.22 32.40 -15.62
N THR A 334 39.61 31.92 -16.70
CA THR A 334 38.69 30.77 -16.66
C THR A 334 39.52 29.51 -16.64
N ASN A 335 39.33 28.63 -15.65
CA ASN A 335 40.14 27.42 -15.52
C ASN A 335 39.47 26.22 -16.22
N PRO A 336 40.05 25.68 -17.32
CA PRO A 336 39.45 24.59 -18.10
C PRO A 336 39.50 23.21 -17.42
N LEU A 337 40.23 23.05 -16.31
CA LEU A 337 40.24 21.81 -15.51
C LEU A 337 38.93 21.58 -14.72
N PHE A 338 38.05 22.57 -14.69
CA PHE A 338 36.74 22.49 -14.03
C PHE A 338 35.61 22.50 -15.06
N SER A 339 35.75 21.68 -16.11
CA SER A 339 34.68 21.45 -17.08
C SER A 339 33.44 20.88 -16.41
N SER A 340 32.27 21.33 -16.86
CA SER A 340 30.97 20.70 -16.58
C SER A 340 31.02 19.20 -16.88
N ALA A 341 30.31 18.41 -16.08
CA ALA A 341 30.09 17.02 -16.44
C ALA A 341 29.01 17.00 -17.53
N THR A 342 29.34 16.51 -18.73
CA THR A 342 28.34 16.33 -19.78
C THR A 342 27.52 15.08 -19.49
N GLN A 343 26.20 15.22 -19.47
CA GLN A 343 25.27 14.11 -19.30
C GLN A 343 24.49 13.86 -20.59
N PRO A 344 24.36 12.60 -21.03
CA PRO A 344 23.48 12.27 -22.14
C PRO A 344 22.01 12.48 -21.74
N SER A 345 21.14 12.64 -22.74
CA SER A 345 19.70 12.55 -22.51
C SER A 345 19.35 11.19 -21.90
N TYR A 346 18.30 11.17 -21.10
CA TYR A 346 17.88 9.96 -20.41
C TYR A 346 16.36 9.91 -20.26
N VAL A 347 15.84 8.71 -20.07
CA VAL A 347 14.44 8.46 -19.77
C VAL A 347 14.24 8.34 -18.28
N GLU A 348 13.17 8.94 -17.79
CA GLU A 348 12.69 8.85 -16.42
C GLU A 348 11.21 8.48 -16.47
N GLY A 349 10.80 7.37 -15.89
CA GLY A 349 9.37 7.02 -15.87
C GLY A 349 8.61 7.81 -14.84
N ALA A 350 7.34 8.01 -15.14
CA ALA A 350 6.37 8.60 -14.23
C ALA A 350 5.64 7.50 -13.43
N ALA A 351 4.94 7.92 -12.38
CA ALA A 351 4.12 7.03 -11.56
C ALA A 351 3.01 6.37 -12.38
N GLY A 352 2.71 5.11 -12.07
CA GLY A 352 1.52 4.40 -12.54
C GLY A 352 0.27 4.80 -11.75
N GLY A 353 -0.91 4.52 -12.31
CA GLY A 353 -2.20 4.80 -11.67
C GLY A 353 -2.86 3.59 -11.02
N THR A 354 -4.12 3.73 -10.61
CA THR A 354 -4.87 2.71 -9.86
C THR A 354 -6.06 2.17 -10.66
N LEU A 355 -6.19 0.86 -10.73
CA LEU A 355 -7.40 0.18 -11.20
C LEU A 355 -8.14 -0.42 -9.99
N SER A 356 -9.37 0.01 -9.72
CA SER A 356 -10.22 -0.56 -8.67
C SER A 356 -11.48 -1.19 -9.28
N LEU A 357 -11.68 -2.48 -9.03
CA LEU A 357 -12.83 -3.26 -9.46
C LEU A 357 -13.60 -3.74 -8.21
N THR A 358 -14.88 -3.39 -8.10
CA THR A 358 -15.74 -3.79 -6.98
C THR A 358 -17.06 -4.31 -7.48
N ALA A 359 -17.30 -5.61 -7.35
CA ALA A 359 -18.59 -6.25 -7.63
C ALA A 359 -18.62 -7.66 -7.01
N PRO A 360 -19.80 -8.19 -6.64
CA PRO A 360 -19.88 -9.53 -6.06
C PRO A 360 -19.60 -10.63 -7.09
N GLY A 361 -19.89 -10.40 -8.37
CA GLY A 361 -19.55 -11.29 -9.47
C GLY A 361 -18.62 -10.64 -10.49
N MET A 362 -17.49 -11.27 -10.82
CA MET A 362 -16.56 -10.73 -11.82
C MET A 362 -16.08 -11.79 -12.81
N ALA A 363 -16.03 -11.42 -14.08
CA ALA A 363 -15.35 -12.17 -15.12
C ALA A 363 -14.30 -11.28 -15.79
N ILE A 364 -13.02 -11.55 -15.53
CA ILE A 364 -11.88 -10.73 -15.97
C ILE A 364 -11.07 -11.53 -16.98
N ASP A 365 -11.53 -11.54 -18.24
CA ASP A 365 -10.90 -12.27 -19.35
C ASP A 365 -10.02 -11.37 -20.25
N GLY A 366 -10.03 -10.04 -20.04
CA GLY A 366 -9.27 -9.07 -20.84
C GLY A 366 -7.90 -8.70 -20.27
N ASP A 367 -7.19 -7.82 -20.98
CA ASP A 367 -5.87 -7.32 -20.61
C ASP A 367 -5.99 -6.16 -19.60
N LEU A 368 -5.43 -6.34 -18.41
CA LEU A 368 -5.26 -5.25 -17.45
C LEU A 368 -3.79 -4.79 -17.47
N ARG A 369 -3.54 -3.49 -17.68
CA ARG A 369 -2.19 -2.93 -17.84
C ARG A 369 -1.89 -1.85 -16.80
N GLY A 370 -0.69 -1.94 -16.24
CA GLY A 370 -0.20 -1.07 -15.16
C GLY A 370 1.30 -0.81 -15.23
N MET A 371 1.85 -0.79 -16.44
CA MET A 371 3.29 -0.71 -16.67
C MET A 371 3.86 0.61 -16.14
N THR A 372 5.09 0.55 -15.59
CA THR A 372 5.89 1.75 -15.33
C THR A 372 7.30 1.58 -15.88
N VAL A 373 7.84 2.64 -16.47
CA VAL A 373 9.18 2.61 -17.07
C VAL A 373 10.22 2.95 -16.00
N ARG A 374 11.18 2.07 -15.72
CA ARG A 374 12.30 2.42 -14.83
C ARG A 374 13.48 2.96 -15.63
N GLY A 375 13.75 4.25 -15.51
CA GLY A 375 14.94 4.88 -16.10
C GLY A 375 16.24 4.42 -15.43
N ASN A 376 17.37 4.55 -16.13
CA ASN A 376 18.69 4.16 -15.60
C ASN A 376 19.10 4.93 -14.33
N GLN A 377 18.54 6.13 -14.13
CA GLN A 377 18.79 6.97 -12.95
C GLN A 377 17.82 6.67 -11.79
N GLN A 378 16.79 5.84 -12.01
CA GLN A 378 15.74 5.51 -11.04
C GLN A 378 15.97 4.14 -10.37
N ARG A 379 17.23 3.75 -10.18
CA ARG A 379 17.58 2.44 -9.61
C ARG A 379 17.32 2.36 -8.11
N SER A 380 17.63 3.43 -7.36
CA SER A 380 17.40 3.53 -5.91
C SER A 380 16.07 4.19 -5.55
N ALA A 381 15.43 4.84 -6.53
CA ALA A 381 14.13 5.50 -6.39
C ALA A 381 13.32 5.27 -7.68
N PRO A 382 12.77 4.06 -7.88
CA PRO A 382 11.89 3.77 -9.02
C PRO A 382 10.61 4.62 -8.94
N PRO A 383 9.92 4.87 -10.08
CA PRO A 383 8.61 5.52 -10.05
C PRO A 383 7.63 4.71 -9.19
N GLU A 384 6.57 5.33 -8.68
CA GLU A 384 5.47 4.57 -8.08
C GLU A 384 4.83 3.65 -9.12
N GLY A 385 4.55 2.39 -8.75
CA GLY A 385 4.01 1.37 -9.65
C GLY A 385 2.50 1.41 -9.64
N SER A 386 1.86 1.01 -10.74
CA SER A 386 0.41 0.93 -10.79
C SER A 386 -0.13 -0.08 -9.76
N LYS A 387 -1.35 0.15 -9.29
CA LYS A 387 -2.03 -0.68 -8.30
C LYS A 387 -3.30 -1.27 -8.89
N VAL A 388 -3.60 -2.54 -8.60
CA VAL A 388 -4.89 -3.15 -8.90
C VAL A 388 -5.56 -3.63 -7.62
N ASN A 389 -6.78 -3.15 -7.39
CA ASN A 389 -7.62 -3.51 -6.26
C ASN A 389 -8.85 -4.26 -6.80
N ILE A 390 -9.09 -5.46 -6.30
CA ILE A 390 -10.20 -6.32 -6.72
C ILE A 390 -10.99 -6.68 -5.46
N SER A 391 -12.24 -6.25 -5.36
CA SER A 391 -13.11 -6.47 -4.21
C SER A 391 -14.39 -7.20 -4.60
N PHE A 392 -14.63 -8.36 -4.01
CA PHE A 392 -15.81 -9.20 -4.25
C PHE A 392 -16.93 -8.88 -3.28
N THR A 393 -17.43 -7.64 -3.36
CA THR A 393 -18.47 -7.11 -2.46
C THR A 393 -19.56 -6.37 -3.24
N ALA A 394 -20.75 -6.35 -2.65
CA ALA A 394 -21.90 -5.53 -3.00
C ALA A 394 -22.42 -4.83 -1.73
N GLU A 395 -23.39 -3.93 -1.86
CA GLU A 395 -24.02 -3.29 -0.72
C GLU A 395 -25.40 -3.88 -0.42
N THR A 396 -25.78 -3.82 0.85
CA THR A 396 -27.14 -4.08 1.32
C THR A 396 -27.51 -3.08 2.41
N THR A 397 -28.80 -2.99 2.73
CA THR A 397 -29.30 -2.15 3.81
C THR A 397 -29.68 -2.99 5.03
N VAL A 398 -29.38 -2.47 6.23
CA VAL A 398 -29.75 -3.07 7.51
C VAL A 398 -30.60 -2.05 8.28
N ALA A 399 -31.76 -2.47 8.77
CA ALA A 399 -32.64 -1.61 9.55
C ALA A 399 -32.10 -1.41 10.98
N VAL A 400 -32.08 -0.17 11.45
CA VAL A 400 -31.69 0.16 12.83
C VAL A 400 -32.85 -0.17 13.78
N PRO A 401 -32.66 -1.02 14.80
CA PRO A 401 -33.75 -1.38 15.72
C PRO A 401 -34.32 -0.16 16.45
N GLY A 402 -35.65 -0.06 16.47
CA GLY A 402 -36.35 0.98 17.24
C GLY A 402 -36.52 2.32 16.51
N GLY A 403 -36.09 2.43 15.25
CA GLY A 403 -36.27 3.63 14.42
C GLY A 403 -36.75 3.32 13.00
N THR A 404 -36.74 4.36 12.15
CA THR A 404 -36.97 4.25 10.70
C THR A 404 -35.67 4.28 9.91
N GLU A 405 -34.53 4.43 10.59
CA GLU A 405 -33.20 4.56 10.00
C GLU A 405 -32.70 3.23 9.42
N VAL A 406 -31.91 3.30 8.35
CA VAL A 406 -31.18 2.16 7.79
C VAL A 406 -29.71 2.51 7.61
N GLU A 407 -28.84 1.53 7.80
CA GLU A 407 -27.41 1.64 7.49
C GLU A 407 -27.05 0.82 6.25
N TYR A 408 -26.10 1.32 5.48
CA TYR A 408 -25.57 0.66 4.30
C TYR A 408 -24.30 -0.09 4.69
N ILE A 409 -24.27 -1.40 4.41
CA ILE A 409 -23.11 -2.24 4.71
C ILE A 409 -22.63 -2.97 3.45
N ASP A 410 -21.33 -3.21 3.38
CA ASP A 410 -20.74 -4.11 2.39
C ASP A 410 -20.99 -5.57 2.78
N HIS A 411 -21.26 -6.41 1.79
CA HIS A 411 -21.39 -7.86 1.95
C HIS A 411 -20.95 -8.59 0.68
N SER A 412 -20.66 -9.88 0.78
CA SER A 412 -20.31 -10.74 -0.35
C SER A 412 -21.43 -11.75 -0.61
N PRO A 413 -22.46 -11.41 -1.42
CA PRO A 413 -23.59 -12.30 -1.67
C PRO A 413 -23.23 -13.56 -2.48
N THR A 414 -22.15 -13.51 -3.26
CA THR A 414 -21.64 -14.63 -4.07
C THR A 414 -20.13 -14.74 -3.90
N PRO A 415 -19.62 -15.20 -2.74
CA PRO A 415 -18.19 -15.25 -2.48
C PRO A 415 -17.52 -16.33 -3.35
N PRO A 416 -16.63 -15.97 -4.31
CA PRO A 416 -15.98 -16.97 -5.14
C PRO A 416 -14.83 -17.68 -4.42
N THR A 417 -14.40 -18.81 -4.97
CA THR A 417 -13.02 -19.27 -4.81
C THR A 417 -12.15 -18.58 -5.86
N ILE A 418 -11.10 -17.90 -5.43
CA ILE A 418 -10.12 -17.26 -6.31
C ILE A 418 -8.90 -18.17 -6.41
N THR A 419 -8.57 -18.59 -7.63
CA THR A 419 -7.39 -19.43 -7.88
C THR A 419 -6.41 -18.70 -8.80
N PHE A 420 -5.15 -18.56 -8.38
CA PHE A 420 -4.11 -18.06 -9.28
C PHE A 420 -3.67 -19.14 -10.26
N ALA A 421 -3.81 -18.89 -11.56
CA ALA A 421 -3.35 -19.80 -12.59
C ALA A 421 -3.07 -19.05 -13.90
N ARG A 422 -1.93 -19.34 -14.53
CA ARG A 422 -1.61 -18.82 -15.86
C ARG A 422 -2.55 -19.42 -16.90
N HIS A 423 -3.19 -18.56 -17.69
CA HIS A 423 -4.06 -18.95 -18.80
C HIS A 423 -5.13 -19.99 -18.40
N GLY A 424 -5.73 -19.83 -17.22
CA GLY A 424 -6.74 -20.77 -16.73
C GLY A 424 -7.98 -20.77 -17.64
N LYS A 425 -8.53 -21.97 -17.89
CA LYS A 425 -9.76 -22.10 -18.66
C LYS A 425 -10.96 -21.83 -17.77
N GLN A 426 -11.85 -20.93 -18.21
CA GLN A 426 -13.12 -20.66 -17.56
C GLN A 426 -14.28 -20.74 -18.57
N VAL A 427 -15.52 -20.85 -18.07
CA VAL A 427 -16.74 -20.89 -18.90
C VAL A 427 -16.90 -19.59 -19.69
N GLU A 428 -17.19 -19.64 -20.99
CA GLU A 428 -17.37 -18.40 -21.78
C GLU A 428 -18.52 -17.54 -21.23
N VAL A 429 -18.27 -16.23 -21.12
CA VAL A 429 -19.31 -15.27 -20.73
C VAL A 429 -20.22 -14.96 -21.93
N PRO A 430 -21.56 -15.03 -21.76
CA PRO A 430 -22.51 -14.65 -22.81
C PRO A 430 -22.32 -13.22 -23.32
N GLU A 431 -22.77 -12.96 -24.55
CA GLU A 431 -22.84 -11.59 -25.09
C GLU A 431 -23.74 -10.69 -24.22
N PHE A 432 -23.45 -9.40 -24.19
CA PHE A 432 -24.25 -8.42 -23.46
C PHE A 432 -25.71 -8.42 -23.95
N GLN A 433 -26.65 -8.48 -23.01
CA GLN A 433 -28.08 -8.49 -23.30
C GLN A 433 -28.83 -7.73 -22.21
N LEU A 434 -29.91 -7.07 -22.62
CA LEU A 434 -30.87 -6.44 -21.73
C LEU A 434 -32.23 -7.14 -21.85
N ALA A 435 -32.74 -7.64 -20.73
CA ALA A 435 -34.10 -8.18 -20.63
C ALA A 435 -34.93 -7.23 -19.75
N SER A 436 -35.93 -6.56 -20.35
CA SER A 436 -36.76 -5.56 -19.65
C SER A 436 -35.95 -4.46 -18.94
N GLY A 437 -34.81 -4.06 -19.53
CA GLY A 437 -33.92 -3.03 -18.98
C GLY A 437 -32.93 -3.53 -17.91
N LEU A 438 -32.94 -4.83 -17.58
CA LEU A 438 -31.98 -5.45 -16.67
C LEU A 438 -30.87 -6.18 -17.44
N PRO A 439 -29.60 -6.09 -16.99
CA PRO A 439 -28.51 -6.84 -17.57
C PRO A 439 -28.65 -8.35 -17.35
N GLY A 440 -28.12 -9.15 -18.27
CA GLY A 440 -28.02 -10.60 -18.11
C GLY A 440 -27.13 -11.00 -16.94
N ALA A 441 -27.55 -12.02 -16.17
CA ALA A 441 -26.77 -12.55 -15.07
C ALA A 441 -25.49 -13.24 -15.54
N LEU A 442 -24.44 -13.19 -14.73
CA LEU A 442 -23.27 -14.02 -14.92
C LEU A 442 -23.62 -15.51 -14.74
N PRO A 443 -23.00 -16.43 -15.51
CA PRO A 443 -23.10 -17.86 -15.27
C PRO A 443 -22.68 -18.23 -13.84
N LEU A 444 -23.33 -19.22 -13.23
CA LEU A 444 -23.04 -19.63 -11.85
C LEU A 444 -21.57 -20.02 -11.65
N GLU A 445 -20.98 -20.68 -12.64
CA GLU A 445 -19.57 -21.08 -12.61
C GLU A 445 -18.61 -19.89 -12.55
N ARG A 446 -19.01 -18.71 -13.06
CA ARG A 446 -18.24 -17.46 -12.97
C ARG A 446 -18.48 -16.70 -11.67
N LEU A 447 -19.54 -17.02 -10.93
CA LEU A 447 -19.78 -16.49 -9.59
C LEU A 447 -19.05 -17.32 -8.53
N GLU A 448 -18.94 -18.63 -8.72
CA GLU A 448 -18.31 -19.54 -7.77
C GLU A 448 -16.78 -19.62 -7.93
N GLN A 449 -16.25 -19.39 -9.14
CA GLN A 449 -14.82 -19.55 -9.43
C GLN A 449 -14.28 -18.38 -10.25
N VAL A 450 -13.21 -17.76 -9.74
CA VAL A 450 -12.47 -16.71 -10.45
C VAL A 450 -11.01 -17.12 -10.60
N ILE A 451 -10.48 -17.03 -11.82
CA ILE A 451 -9.07 -17.25 -12.07
C ILE A 451 -8.40 -15.90 -12.27
N LEU A 452 -7.32 -15.66 -11.53
CA LEU A 452 -6.45 -14.51 -11.73
C LEU A 452 -5.12 -14.97 -12.31
N ASP A 453 -4.69 -14.37 -13.41
CA ASP A 453 -3.40 -14.69 -14.02
C ASP A 453 -2.27 -13.98 -13.26
N PRO A 454 -1.28 -14.68 -12.69
CA PRO A 454 -0.16 -14.03 -12.03
C PRO A 454 0.65 -13.11 -12.95
N ASP A 455 0.55 -13.25 -14.28
CA ASP A 455 1.19 -12.36 -15.25
C ASP A 455 0.63 -10.93 -15.18
N LEU A 456 -0.49 -10.69 -14.47
CA LEU A 456 -0.96 -9.33 -14.13
C LEU A 456 0.08 -8.52 -13.33
N LEU A 457 1.09 -9.16 -12.73
CA LEU A 457 2.15 -8.53 -11.92
C LEU A 457 3.53 -8.56 -12.57
N ASP A 458 3.64 -8.96 -13.84
CA ASP A 458 4.93 -9.06 -14.53
C ASP A 458 5.59 -7.67 -14.78
N GLU A 459 6.69 -7.63 -15.54
CA GLU A 459 7.39 -6.36 -15.82
C GLU A 459 6.52 -5.33 -16.55
N GLU A 460 5.50 -5.77 -17.30
CA GLU A 460 4.55 -4.93 -18.04
C GLU A 460 3.20 -4.76 -17.28
N GLY A 461 3.03 -5.49 -16.18
CA GLY A 461 1.85 -5.51 -15.31
C GLY A 461 1.87 -4.49 -14.19
N PHE A 462 1.02 -4.73 -13.18
CA PHE A 462 0.86 -3.88 -12.01
C PHE A 462 2.03 -4.06 -11.04
N GLY A 463 2.42 -2.95 -10.41
CA GLY A 463 3.36 -3.01 -9.30
C GLY A 463 2.77 -3.71 -8.09
N SER A 464 1.51 -3.45 -7.74
CA SER A 464 0.87 -4.00 -6.53
C SER A 464 -0.52 -4.57 -6.79
N ILE A 465 -0.89 -5.62 -6.05
CA ILE A 465 -2.24 -6.22 -6.07
C ILE A 465 -2.85 -6.22 -4.66
N SER A 466 -4.14 -5.90 -4.60
CA SER A 466 -5.01 -6.14 -3.45
C SER A 466 -6.23 -6.95 -3.88
N VAL A 467 -6.48 -8.10 -3.26
CA VAL A 467 -7.67 -8.91 -3.48
C VAL A 467 -8.43 -9.05 -2.17
N SER A 468 -9.65 -8.51 -2.14
CA SER A 468 -10.57 -8.60 -1.01
C SER A 468 -11.73 -9.53 -1.36
N ASN A 469 -11.80 -10.65 -0.67
CA ASN A 469 -12.82 -11.69 -0.81
C ASN A 469 -13.19 -12.25 0.57
N PRO A 470 -13.62 -11.41 1.52
CA PRO A 470 -13.65 -11.74 2.95
C PRO A 470 -14.52 -12.93 3.32
N ASP A 471 -15.48 -13.30 2.47
CA ASP A 471 -16.37 -14.45 2.66
C ASP A 471 -16.05 -15.65 1.76
N GLY A 472 -15.06 -15.54 0.87
CA GLY A 472 -14.63 -16.60 -0.04
C GLY A 472 -13.17 -17.02 0.17
N ASP A 473 -12.66 -17.88 -0.71
CA ASP A 473 -11.33 -18.46 -0.56
C ASP A 473 -10.32 -17.87 -1.56
N ILE A 474 -9.05 -17.82 -1.19
CA ILE A 474 -7.93 -17.48 -2.09
C ILE A 474 -6.89 -18.61 -2.09
N ILE A 475 -6.57 -19.12 -3.27
CA ILE A 475 -5.65 -20.26 -3.46
C ILE A 475 -4.52 -19.87 -4.41
N VAL A 476 -3.28 -20.07 -3.95
CA VAL A 476 -2.05 -20.01 -4.76
C VAL A 476 -1.50 -21.43 -4.90
N PRO A 477 -1.79 -22.13 -6.01
CA PRO A 477 -1.41 -23.53 -6.20
C PRO A 477 0.10 -23.77 -6.23
N GLU A 478 0.50 -25.05 -6.12
CA GLU A 478 1.88 -25.45 -6.33
C GLU A 478 2.38 -25.02 -7.72
N ASN A 479 3.66 -24.67 -7.83
CA ASN A 479 4.30 -24.21 -9.07
C ASN A 479 3.77 -22.88 -9.63
N VAL A 480 2.88 -22.17 -8.91
CA VAL A 480 2.48 -20.81 -9.23
C VAL A 480 3.35 -19.83 -8.45
N VAL A 481 3.86 -18.80 -9.13
CA VAL A 481 4.60 -17.70 -8.54
C VAL A 481 3.80 -16.43 -8.79
N VAL A 482 3.38 -15.77 -7.71
CA VAL A 482 2.79 -14.42 -7.74
C VAL A 482 3.90 -13.47 -7.29
N GLU A 483 4.48 -12.75 -8.23
CA GLU A 483 5.67 -11.92 -8.02
C GLU A 483 5.41 -10.48 -8.44
N THR A 484 5.69 -9.53 -7.56
CA THR A 484 5.61 -8.10 -7.86
C THR A 484 6.99 -7.52 -8.15
N GLN A 485 7.00 -6.34 -8.76
CA GLN A 485 8.22 -5.54 -8.86
C GLN A 485 8.80 -5.22 -7.46
N PRO A 486 10.11 -4.95 -7.33
CA PRO A 486 10.71 -4.63 -6.04
C PRO A 486 10.11 -3.38 -5.38
N GLY A 487 9.91 -3.44 -4.06
CA GLY A 487 9.33 -2.36 -3.27
C GLY A 487 7.80 -2.26 -3.33
N ARG A 488 7.11 -3.27 -3.85
CA ARG A 488 5.65 -3.25 -4.06
C ARG A 488 4.90 -4.25 -3.19
N SER A 489 3.56 -4.28 -3.28
CA SER A 489 2.75 -5.02 -2.32
C SER A 489 1.84 -6.09 -2.92
N ILE A 490 1.67 -7.18 -2.15
CA ILE A 490 0.62 -8.19 -2.32
C ILE A 490 -0.25 -8.15 -1.07
N SER A 491 -1.56 -7.92 -1.21
CA SER A 491 -2.52 -7.97 -0.09
C SER A 491 -3.68 -8.87 -0.42
N PHE A 492 -3.94 -9.88 0.42
CA PHE A 492 -5.07 -10.79 0.29
C PHE A 492 -5.90 -10.81 1.57
N ASP A 493 -7.20 -10.59 1.43
CA ASP A 493 -8.18 -10.65 2.50
C ASP A 493 -9.24 -11.68 2.11
N ALA A 494 -9.46 -12.72 2.94
CA ALA A 494 -10.37 -13.81 2.60
C ALA A 494 -11.06 -14.47 3.80
N ALA A 495 -11.99 -15.38 3.56
CA ALA A 495 -12.44 -16.33 4.57
C ALA A 495 -11.31 -17.33 4.87
N ASN A 496 -10.70 -17.90 3.84
CA ASN A 496 -9.50 -18.74 3.96
C ASN A 496 -8.46 -18.43 2.87
N ILE A 497 -7.18 -18.57 3.22
CA ILE A 497 -6.05 -18.38 2.30
C ILE A 497 -5.18 -19.64 2.29
N THR A 498 -4.93 -20.20 1.12
CA THR A 498 -4.03 -21.36 0.95
C THR A 498 -2.90 -21.02 -0.02
N VAL A 499 -1.66 -21.07 0.46
CA VAL A 499 -0.44 -20.82 -0.33
C VAL A 499 0.39 -22.10 -0.41
N LEU A 500 0.34 -22.77 -1.55
CA LEU A 500 1.17 -23.93 -1.89
C LEU A 500 2.34 -23.57 -2.81
N GLY A 501 2.19 -22.48 -3.57
CA GLY A 501 3.21 -21.93 -4.48
C GLY A 501 4.14 -20.91 -3.82
N THR A 502 4.44 -19.82 -4.53
CA THR A 502 5.31 -18.74 -4.03
C THR A 502 4.63 -17.39 -4.15
N LEU A 503 4.66 -16.61 -3.06
CA LEU A 503 4.41 -15.17 -3.06
C LEU A 503 5.75 -14.44 -2.96
N ARG A 504 6.04 -13.53 -3.88
CA ARG A 504 7.29 -12.75 -3.86
C ARG A 504 7.02 -11.26 -4.05
N ALA A 505 7.55 -10.45 -3.14
CA ALA A 505 7.52 -8.99 -3.21
C ALA A 505 8.83 -8.44 -2.61
N ASN A 506 9.93 -8.55 -3.36
CA ASN A 506 11.27 -8.18 -2.85
C ASN A 506 11.31 -6.75 -2.35
N SER A 507 11.86 -6.52 -1.14
CA SER A 507 11.84 -5.22 -0.46
C SER A 507 10.45 -4.58 -0.31
N GLY A 508 9.39 -5.34 -0.54
CA GLY A 508 8.00 -4.91 -0.57
C GLY A 508 7.20 -5.39 0.63
N SER A 509 5.89 -5.48 0.50
CA SER A 509 5.01 -5.93 1.59
C SER A 509 4.04 -7.02 1.17
N ILE A 510 3.94 -8.09 1.95
CA ILE A 510 2.96 -9.16 1.77
C ILE A 510 2.04 -9.18 2.98
N SER A 511 0.76 -8.93 2.80
CA SER A 511 -0.27 -8.97 3.86
C SER A 511 -1.31 -10.03 3.53
N LEU A 512 -1.54 -10.95 4.46
CA LEU A 512 -2.52 -12.03 4.34
C LEU A 512 -3.45 -11.98 5.56
N THR A 513 -4.73 -11.71 5.33
CA THR A 513 -5.75 -11.59 6.37
C THR A 513 -6.84 -12.62 6.14
N THR A 514 -7.19 -13.39 7.16
CA THR A 514 -8.37 -14.26 7.13
C THR A 514 -9.36 -13.90 8.24
N TYR A 515 -10.65 -14.01 7.92
CA TYR A 515 -11.76 -13.70 8.82
C TYR A 515 -12.47 -14.99 9.20
N ASN A 516 -12.57 -15.29 10.50
CA ASN A 516 -13.40 -16.38 11.02
C ASN A 516 -14.86 -15.97 11.14
N ILE A 517 -15.13 -14.75 11.62
CA ILE A 517 -16.46 -14.13 11.59
C ILE A 517 -16.56 -13.18 10.40
N SER A 518 -17.68 -13.23 9.67
CA SER A 518 -17.78 -12.45 8.43
C SER A 518 -17.75 -10.95 8.75
N PRO A 519 -16.99 -10.13 8.00
CA PRO A 519 -17.07 -8.68 8.15
C PRO A 519 -18.49 -8.15 7.94
N SER A 520 -19.29 -8.77 7.06
CA SER A 520 -20.68 -8.37 6.85
C SER A 520 -21.57 -8.70 8.06
N PHE A 521 -21.41 -9.90 8.62
CA PHE A 521 -22.06 -10.27 9.89
C PHE A 521 -21.62 -9.36 11.05
N THR A 522 -20.34 -8.98 11.09
CA THR A 522 -19.80 -8.07 12.11
C THR A 522 -20.45 -6.70 12.01
N ALA A 523 -20.54 -6.15 10.79
CA ALA A 523 -21.21 -4.87 10.53
C ALA A 523 -22.68 -4.93 10.93
N GLU A 524 -23.42 -5.93 10.47
CA GLU A 524 -24.84 -6.12 10.82
C GLU A 524 -25.04 -6.25 12.33
N SER A 525 -24.25 -7.10 13.00
CA SER A 525 -24.36 -7.34 14.44
C SER A 525 -24.14 -6.07 15.25
N ASN A 526 -23.19 -5.21 14.87
CA ASN A 526 -22.93 -3.95 15.57
C ASN A 526 -24.08 -2.93 15.44
N ILE A 527 -24.89 -3.05 14.37
CA ILE A 527 -26.07 -2.21 14.14
C ILE A 527 -27.25 -2.74 14.97
N VAL A 528 -27.51 -4.06 14.87
CA VAL A 528 -28.71 -4.65 15.46
C VAL A 528 -28.55 -4.92 16.96
N ASN A 529 -27.31 -5.04 17.46
CA ASN A 529 -27.00 -5.26 18.86
C ASN A 529 -26.08 -4.15 19.39
N PRO A 530 -26.55 -3.24 20.25
CA PRO A 530 -25.68 -2.25 20.90
C PRO A 530 -24.52 -2.92 21.65
N ALA A 531 -23.37 -2.24 21.71
CA ALA A 531 -22.17 -2.77 22.35
C ALA A 531 -22.45 -3.26 23.79
N GLY A 532 -22.03 -4.49 24.10
CA GLY A 532 -22.21 -5.10 25.42
C GLY A 532 -23.61 -5.64 25.71
N THR A 533 -24.53 -5.69 24.72
CA THR A 533 -25.88 -6.24 24.92
C THR A 533 -25.99 -7.73 24.61
N VAL A 534 -25.10 -8.24 23.76
CA VAL A 534 -25.01 -9.66 23.39
C VAL A 534 -23.56 -10.13 23.57
N PRO A 535 -23.36 -11.38 24.03
CA PRO A 535 -22.03 -11.98 24.06
C PRO A 535 -21.39 -12.04 22.68
N PHE A 536 -20.06 -12.13 22.62
CA PHE A 536 -19.37 -12.36 21.35
C PHE A 536 -19.88 -13.63 20.62
N PRO A 537 -19.93 -13.61 19.28
CA PRO A 537 -20.33 -14.77 18.50
C PRO A 537 -19.32 -15.93 18.67
N THR A 538 -19.79 -17.16 18.57
CA THR A 538 -18.90 -18.33 18.58
C THR A 538 -18.13 -18.45 17.27
N PRO A 539 -16.86 -18.89 17.27
CA PRO A 539 -16.11 -19.13 16.05
C PRO A 539 -16.81 -20.07 15.07
N VAL A 540 -16.67 -19.82 13.78
CA VAL A 540 -17.21 -20.66 12.70
C VAL A 540 -16.19 -21.74 12.32
N GLU A 541 -16.57 -23.01 12.39
CA GLU A 541 -15.69 -24.12 11.99
C GLU A 541 -15.34 -24.05 10.50
N GLY A 542 -14.08 -24.29 10.15
CA GLY A 542 -13.60 -24.29 8.75
C GLY A 542 -13.39 -22.91 8.12
N ARG A 543 -13.43 -21.84 8.91
CA ARG A 543 -13.28 -20.45 8.45
C ARG A 543 -12.17 -19.71 9.21
N GLY A 544 -11.57 -18.69 8.59
CA GLY A 544 -10.49 -17.91 9.20
C GLY A 544 -9.15 -18.64 9.17
N ILE A 545 -8.94 -19.55 8.22
CA ILE A 545 -7.77 -20.42 8.15
C ILE A 545 -6.77 -19.89 7.12
N LEU A 546 -5.52 -19.71 7.55
CA LEU A 546 -4.39 -19.48 6.66
C LEU A 546 -3.46 -20.70 6.65
N THR A 547 -3.23 -21.26 5.46
CA THR A 547 -2.33 -22.40 5.26
C THR A 547 -1.17 -22.00 4.35
N LEU A 548 0.06 -22.11 4.86
CA LEU A 548 1.28 -22.10 4.06
C LEU A 548 1.78 -23.55 3.98
N GLY A 549 1.53 -24.21 2.85
CA GLY A 549 1.82 -25.63 2.67
C GLY A 549 3.32 -25.94 2.69
N ALA A 550 3.70 -27.21 2.83
CA ALA A 550 5.11 -27.63 2.99
C ALA A 550 6.07 -27.18 1.87
N GLY A 551 5.57 -26.93 0.65
CA GLY A 551 6.32 -26.34 -0.47
C GLY A 551 6.20 -24.82 -0.60
N GLY A 552 5.30 -24.21 0.16
CA GLY A 552 4.91 -22.81 0.11
C GLY A 552 6.04 -21.87 0.53
N ARG A 553 6.17 -20.75 -0.19
CA ARG A 553 7.18 -19.72 0.08
C ARG A 553 6.60 -18.32 0.07
N ILE A 554 7.01 -17.51 1.04
CA ILE A 554 6.74 -16.08 1.08
C ILE A 554 8.10 -15.36 1.13
N ASP A 555 8.40 -14.55 0.12
CA ASP A 555 9.71 -13.92 -0.05
C ASP A 555 9.56 -12.41 -0.24
N ALA A 556 9.92 -11.64 0.78
CA ALA A 556 10.05 -10.20 0.74
C ALA A 556 11.51 -9.75 0.91
N SER A 557 12.48 -10.62 0.63
CA SER A 557 13.90 -10.33 0.84
C SER A 557 14.40 -9.15 -0.02
N GLY A 558 15.42 -8.47 0.47
CA GLY A 558 16.13 -7.41 -0.23
C GLY A 558 17.00 -7.94 -1.37
N LEU A 559 17.14 -7.14 -2.42
CA LEU A 559 17.89 -7.51 -3.62
C LEU A 559 19.40 -7.47 -3.42
N VAL A 560 20.06 -8.30 -4.22
CA VAL A 560 21.51 -8.28 -4.40
C VAL A 560 21.81 -7.60 -5.74
N SER A 561 22.49 -6.46 -5.70
CA SER A 561 22.91 -5.72 -6.90
C SER A 561 24.43 -5.59 -6.96
N ASN A 562 25.01 -5.75 -8.16
CA ASN A 562 26.46 -5.81 -8.35
C ASN A 562 26.92 -5.04 -9.58
N ASP A 563 27.47 -3.86 -9.34
CA ASP A 563 27.95 -2.94 -10.38
C ASP A 563 29.46 -3.09 -10.65
N LEU A 564 30.13 -4.07 -10.05
CA LEU A 564 31.56 -4.29 -10.26
C LEU A 564 31.89 -4.51 -11.74
N PRO A 565 33.01 -3.96 -12.24
CA PRO A 565 33.53 -4.30 -13.55
C PRO A 565 33.74 -5.81 -13.68
N GLY A 566 33.13 -6.43 -14.71
CA GLY A 566 33.18 -7.88 -14.92
C GLY A 566 32.03 -8.67 -14.30
N SER A 567 31.11 -8.04 -13.57
CA SER A 567 29.83 -8.63 -13.19
C SER A 567 29.07 -9.08 -14.44
N LYS A 568 28.55 -10.32 -14.41
CA LYS A 568 27.72 -10.89 -15.48
C LYS A 568 26.22 -10.60 -15.32
N GLY A 569 25.82 -9.90 -14.25
CA GLY A 569 24.43 -9.53 -14.00
C GLY A 569 23.94 -8.37 -14.89
N PRO A 570 22.62 -8.16 -15.01
CA PRO A 570 22.05 -7.00 -15.70
C PRO A 570 22.61 -5.68 -15.14
N ARG A 571 23.07 -4.78 -16.03
CA ARG A 571 23.80 -3.56 -15.65
C ARG A 571 22.95 -2.42 -15.07
N ASN A 572 21.67 -2.64 -14.76
CA ASN A 572 20.74 -1.64 -14.24
C ASN A 572 19.71 -2.25 -13.27
N GLU A 573 20.11 -3.26 -12.50
CA GLU A 573 19.25 -3.84 -11.46
C GLU A 573 18.83 -2.76 -10.45
N PRO A 574 17.57 -2.78 -9.98
CA PRO A 574 17.13 -1.89 -8.92
C PRO A 574 17.95 -2.10 -7.65
N ILE A 575 18.21 -1.00 -6.95
CA ILE A 575 18.97 -0.95 -5.71
C ILE A 575 17.96 -0.86 -4.56
N SER A 576 17.34 -2.00 -4.26
CA SER A 576 16.42 -2.16 -3.13
C SER A 576 16.99 -3.23 -2.20
N THR A 577 17.88 -2.82 -1.29
CA THR A 577 18.62 -3.78 -0.45
C THR A 577 17.92 -4.07 0.87
N VAL A 578 16.94 -3.27 1.29
CA VAL A 578 16.25 -3.46 2.57
C VAL A 578 15.24 -4.60 2.44
N GLY A 579 15.16 -5.48 3.45
CA GLY A 579 14.15 -6.52 3.52
C GLY A 579 12.75 -5.94 3.74
N GLY A 580 11.75 -6.55 3.12
CA GLY A 580 10.35 -6.13 3.16
C GLY A 580 9.59 -6.62 4.40
N SER A 581 8.27 -6.45 4.39
CA SER A 581 7.41 -6.84 5.50
C SER A 581 6.44 -7.96 5.12
N VAL A 582 6.32 -8.99 5.95
CA VAL A 582 5.29 -10.03 5.85
C VAL A 582 4.38 -9.93 7.07
N ALA A 583 3.08 -9.81 6.84
CA ALA A 583 2.06 -9.79 7.88
C ALA A 583 1.00 -10.86 7.62
N ILE A 584 0.82 -11.78 8.55
CA ILE A 584 -0.17 -12.84 8.55
C ILE A 584 -1.12 -12.56 9.71
N ARG A 585 -2.41 -12.45 9.44
CA ARG A 585 -3.48 -12.24 10.42
C ARG A 585 -4.57 -13.25 10.15
N SER A 586 -4.83 -14.14 11.09
CA SER A 586 -5.80 -15.21 10.90
C SER A 586 -6.34 -15.69 12.23
N PHE A 587 -7.50 -16.32 12.23
CA PHE A 587 -7.97 -17.03 13.40
C PHE A 587 -7.13 -18.29 13.64
N GLN A 588 -6.92 -19.10 12.60
CA GLN A 588 -6.06 -20.29 12.63
C GLN A 588 -4.94 -20.17 11.60
N THR A 589 -3.70 -20.41 12.00
CA THR A 589 -2.52 -20.36 11.12
C THR A 589 -1.81 -21.69 11.07
N MET A 590 -1.66 -22.25 9.86
CA MET A 590 -0.93 -23.48 9.60
C MET A 590 0.29 -23.18 8.73
N LEU A 591 1.46 -23.02 9.35
CA LEU A 591 2.73 -22.87 8.64
C LEU A 591 3.43 -24.23 8.61
N GLU A 592 3.23 -25.01 7.55
CA GLU A 592 3.68 -26.40 7.52
C GLU A 592 5.21 -26.55 7.48
N ARG A 593 5.71 -27.68 7.99
CA ARG A 593 7.13 -28.00 7.93
C ARG A 593 7.61 -28.10 6.49
N GLY A 594 8.66 -27.35 6.16
CA GLY A 594 9.23 -27.27 4.81
C GLY A 594 9.00 -25.92 4.14
N SER A 595 7.96 -25.21 4.58
CA SER A 595 7.67 -23.86 4.12
C SER A 595 8.70 -22.83 4.62
N GLN A 596 8.74 -21.66 3.97
CA GLN A 596 9.69 -20.59 4.29
C GLN A 596 9.05 -19.20 4.17
N ILE A 597 9.38 -18.33 5.12
CA ILE A 597 9.11 -16.89 5.07
C ILE A 597 10.45 -16.16 5.18
N ASP A 598 10.80 -15.36 4.18
CA ASP A 598 12.08 -14.66 4.10
C ASP A 598 11.90 -13.15 3.95
N VAL A 599 12.43 -12.39 4.92
CA VAL A 599 12.51 -10.93 4.92
C VAL A 599 13.96 -10.45 5.04
N SER A 600 14.93 -11.28 4.67
CA SER A 600 16.36 -10.95 4.80
C SER A 600 16.75 -9.70 4.00
N GLY A 601 17.70 -8.93 4.51
CA GLY A 601 18.31 -7.81 3.80
C GLY A 601 19.29 -8.29 2.71
N GLY A 602 19.35 -7.52 1.63
CA GLY A 602 20.26 -7.71 0.51
C GLY A 602 21.52 -6.84 0.60
N ILE A 603 22.20 -6.68 -0.54
CA ILE A 603 23.44 -5.91 -0.65
C ILE A 603 23.56 -5.23 -2.01
N HIS A 604 24.06 -4.01 -2.02
CA HIS A 604 24.54 -3.31 -3.20
C HIS A 604 26.07 -3.22 -3.16
N VAL A 605 26.72 -3.65 -4.24
CA VAL A 605 28.16 -3.44 -4.44
C VAL A 605 28.37 -2.51 -5.62
N SER A 606 28.95 -1.34 -5.37
CA SER A 606 29.19 -0.34 -6.41
C SER A 606 30.32 -0.74 -7.36
N ASP A 607 30.42 -0.01 -8.47
CA ASP A 607 31.53 -0.08 -9.43
C ASP A 607 32.91 0.14 -8.80
N ARG A 608 32.96 0.84 -7.66
CA ARG A 608 34.16 1.10 -6.84
C ARG A 608 34.34 0.11 -5.69
N ASN A 609 33.61 -1.01 -5.68
CA ASN A 609 33.64 -2.02 -4.62
C ASN A 609 33.19 -1.49 -3.23
N ALA A 610 32.42 -0.39 -3.20
CA ALA A 610 31.77 0.02 -1.97
C ALA A 610 30.57 -0.88 -1.71
N ARG A 611 30.40 -1.35 -0.46
CA ARG A 611 29.36 -2.30 -0.08
C ARG A 611 28.35 -1.64 0.82
N SER A 612 27.08 -1.73 0.46
CA SER A 612 25.95 -1.21 1.23
C SER A 612 24.97 -2.35 1.49
N PHE A 613 24.90 -2.81 2.74
CA PHE A 613 23.89 -3.79 3.16
C PHE A 613 22.58 -3.08 3.50
N GLY A 614 21.45 -3.70 3.18
CA GLY A 614 20.16 -3.27 3.72
C GLY A 614 19.82 -4.00 5.00
N ASP A 615 19.04 -3.36 5.85
CA ASP A 615 18.49 -3.99 7.06
C ASP A 615 17.56 -5.16 6.69
N GLY A 616 17.43 -6.12 7.62
CA GLY A 616 16.41 -7.15 7.55
C GLY A 616 15.03 -6.55 7.80
N GLY A 617 14.02 -7.14 7.17
CA GLY A 617 12.64 -6.71 7.25
C GLY A 617 11.89 -7.26 8.46
N SER A 618 10.56 -7.32 8.38
CA SER A 618 9.70 -7.70 9.51
C SER A 618 8.75 -8.83 9.18
N ILE A 619 8.63 -9.82 10.07
CA ILE A 619 7.58 -10.85 10.01
C ILE A 619 6.63 -10.63 11.19
N THR A 620 5.34 -10.50 10.92
CA THR A 620 4.27 -10.43 11.92
C THR A 620 3.30 -11.57 11.69
N ILE A 621 3.09 -12.42 12.69
CA ILE A 621 2.10 -13.50 12.68
C ILE A 621 1.14 -13.25 13.85
N VAL A 622 -0.13 -13.05 13.52
CA VAL A 622 -1.22 -12.84 14.47
C VAL A 622 -2.21 -13.99 14.29
N SER A 623 -2.28 -14.85 15.31
CA SER A 623 -3.18 -16.00 15.36
C SER A 623 -4.09 -15.96 16.58
N SER A 624 -5.02 -16.91 16.64
CA SER A 624 -5.91 -17.20 17.78
C SER A 624 -6.94 -16.13 18.11
N THR A 625 -7.09 -15.12 17.25
CA THR A 625 -8.08 -14.04 17.37
C THR A 625 -8.69 -13.72 16.02
N ASP A 626 -10.00 -13.54 15.97
CA ASP A 626 -10.67 -13.04 14.77
C ASP A 626 -10.37 -11.56 14.51
N GLN A 627 -10.35 -11.18 13.22
CA GLN A 627 -10.04 -9.82 12.80
C GLN A 627 -11.27 -8.90 12.74
N GLY A 628 -12.48 -9.45 12.67
CA GLY A 628 -13.74 -8.69 12.74
C GLY A 628 -14.17 -8.43 14.18
N PHE A 629 -14.10 -9.46 15.04
CA PHE A 629 -14.37 -9.38 16.47
C PHE A 629 -13.14 -9.83 17.28
N SER A 630 -12.36 -8.87 17.77
CA SER A 630 -11.13 -9.17 18.54
C SER A 630 -11.35 -10.00 19.81
N GLY A 631 -12.57 -10.07 20.35
CA GLY A 631 -12.93 -10.93 21.48
C GLY A 631 -13.19 -12.40 21.12
N VAL A 632 -13.36 -12.72 19.84
CA VAL A 632 -13.52 -14.10 19.36
C VAL A 632 -12.14 -14.74 19.26
N THR A 633 -11.91 -15.74 20.12
CA THR A 633 -10.62 -16.41 20.27
C THR A 633 -10.74 -17.93 20.17
N GLY A 634 -9.60 -18.63 20.20
CA GLY A 634 -9.55 -20.10 20.24
C GLY A 634 -9.10 -20.76 18.95
N GLY A 635 -8.52 -20.01 18.02
CA GLY A 635 -7.82 -20.60 16.87
C GLY A 635 -6.38 -21.00 17.24
N ASP A 636 -5.79 -21.86 16.41
CA ASP A 636 -4.49 -22.48 16.68
C ASP A 636 -3.37 -21.93 15.76
N LEU A 637 -2.14 -21.92 16.27
CA LEU A 637 -0.92 -21.60 15.54
C LEU A 637 0.03 -22.81 15.44
N SER A 638 0.13 -23.39 14.25
CA SER A 638 1.19 -24.36 13.92
C SER A 638 2.38 -23.66 13.26
N LEU A 639 3.53 -23.64 13.95
CA LEU A 639 4.76 -22.96 13.49
C LEU A 639 5.83 -23.95 13.01
N GLY A 640 5.67 -24.49 11.80
CA GLY A 640 6.63 -25.36 11.12
C GLY A 640 7.52 -24.68 10.06
N ALA A 641 7.20 -23.44 9.66
CA ALA A 641 7.96 -22.68 8.67
C ALA A 641 9.37 -22.28 9.16
N ARG A 642 10.29 -22.15 8.20
CA ARG A 642 11.56 -21.46 8.42
C ARG A 642 11.36 -19.95 8.27
N LEU A 643 11.63 -19.20 9.33
CA LEU A 643 11.53 -17.74 9.36
C LEU A 643 12.93 -17.13 9.25
N LEU A 644 13.15 -16.24 8.27
CA LEU A 644 14.46 -15.67 7.97
C LEU A 644 14.38 -14.13 7.88
N GLY A 645 15.35 -13.45 8.46
CA GLY A 645 15.51 -12.00 8.49
C GLY A 645 16.98 -11.60 8.66
N TYR A 646 17.89 -12.29 7.96
CA TYR A 646 19.33 -12.03 8.06
C TYR A 646 19.69 -10.68 7.43
N SER A 647 20.76 -10.04 7.92
CA SER A 647 21.28 -8.81 7.31
C SER A 647 22.75 -8.62 7.64
N GLY A 648 23.46 -7.89 6.76
CA GLY A 648 24.82 -7.40 7.01
C GLY A 648 24.85 -6.03 7.68
N ALA A 649 23.69 -5.36 7.78
CA ALA A 649 23.43 -4.17 8.57
C ALA A 649 22.70 -4.58 9.85
N THR A 650 21.44 -4.20 10.06
CA THR A 650 20.62 -4.61 11.22
C THR A 650 19.75 -5.82 10.87
N GLY A 651 19.75 -6.87 11.70
CA GLY A 651 18.88 -8.03 11.50
C GLY A 651 17.39 -7.68 11.60
N GLY A 652 16.52 -8.51 11.03
CA GLY A 652 15.07 -8.24 10.97
C GLY A 652 14.34 -8.32 12.32
N SER A 653 13.02 -8.09 12.29
CA SER A 653 12.16 -8.22 13.47
C SER A 653 11.11 -9.31 13.30
N LEU A 654 10.90 -10.13 14.32
CA LEU A 654 9.87 -11.17 14.36
C LEU A 654 8.85 -10.89 15.46
N SER A 655 7.58 -10.79 15.10
CA SER A 655 6.45 -10.66 16.03
C SER A 655 5.49 -11.84 15.86
N ILE A 656 5.19 -12.56 16.94
CA ILE A 656 4.26 -13.69 16.94
C ILE A 656 3.25 -13.49 18.07
N GLN A 657 1.96 -13.65 17.76
CA GLN A 657 0.86 -13.70 18.71
C GLN A 657 0.11 -15.03 18.54
N ALA A 658 -0.16 -15.68 19.67
CA ALA A 658 -0.84 -16.98 19.78
C ALA A 658 -1.82 -16.98 20.97
N GLY A 659 -2.57 -18.06 21.19
CA GLY A 659 -3.46 -18.21 22.34
C GLY A 659 -2.69 -18.33 23.65
N THR A 660 -1.94 -19.42 23.80
CA THR A 660 -1.00 -19.63 24.93
C THR A 660 0.40 -19.91 24.42
N VAL A 661 1.41 -19.38 25.11
CA VAL A 661 2.81 -19.55 24.73
C VAL A 661 3.60 -20.22 25.85
N HIS A 662 4.34 -21.27 25.51
CA HIS A 662 5.30 -21.90 26.41
C HIS A 662 6.70 -21.88 25.81
N VAL A 663 7.68 -21.35 26.56
CA VAL A 663 9.10 -21.39 26.20
C VAL A 663 9.80 -22.43 27.08
N GLY A 664 10.38 -23.47 26.46
CA GLY A 664 11.00 -24.61 27.16
C GLY A 664 10.34 -25.95 26.84
N SER A 665 10.79 -27.01 27.50
CA SER A 665 10.37 -28.40 27.21
C SER A 665 9.09 -28.87 27.92
N GLY A 666 8.61 -28.14 28.95
CA GLY A 666 7.46 -28.52 29.79
C GLY A 666 6.06 -28.07 29.34
N GLY A 667 5.88 -27.70 28.07
CA GLY A 667 4.68 -27.00 27.58
C GLY A 667 3.62 -27.84 26.90
N GLU A 668 3.43 -29.12 27.28
CA GLU A 668 2.42 -29.97 26.64
C GLU A 668 1.03 -29.32 26.74
N GLY A 669 0.40 -29.05 25.59
CA GLY A 669 -0.92 -28.43 25.48
C GLY A 669 -0.94 -26.90 25.33
N ALA A 670 0.21 -26.22 25.28
CA ALA A 670 0.26 -24.82 24.84
C ALA A 670 0.05 -24.73 23.32
N ASP A 671 -0.64 -23.69 22.87
CA ASP A 671 -0.87 -23.42 21.45
C ASP A 671 0.46 -23.19 20.70
N LEU A 672 1.33 -22.34 21.25
CA LEU A 672 2.67 -22.12 20.73
C LEU A 672 3.76 -22.61 21.70
N GLN A 673 4.50 -23.64 21.29
CA GLN A 673 5.69 -24.11 21.99
C GLN A 673 6.98 -23.62 21.31
N LEU A 674 7.82 -22.89 22.06
CA LEU A 674 9.10 -22.37 21.60
C LEU A 674 10.26 -23.02 22.36
N ALA A 675 11.26 -23.51 21.63
CA ALA A 675 12.51 -23.95 22.21
C ALA A 675 13.42 -22.74 22.55
N SER A 676 14.37 -22.92 23.47
CA SER A 676 15.28 -21.84 23.89
C SER A 676 16.22 -21.35 22.78
N ASP A 677 16.52 -22.21 21.80
CA ASP A 677 17.36 -21.90 20.64
C ASP A 677 16.60 -21.20 19.50
N PHE A 678 15.28 -21.09 19.59
CA PHE A 678 14.46 -20.31 18.65
C PHE A 678 14.99 -18.87 18.48
N PHE A 679 15.38 -18.23 19.59
CA PHE A 679 15.93 -16.87 19.65
C PHE A 679 17.38 -16.74 19.13
N GLN A 680 17.95 -17.83 18.59
CA GLN A 680 19.34 -17.91 18.12
C GLN A 680 19.42 -18.17 16.61
N THR A 681 18.27 -18.28 15.94
CA THR A 681 18.14 -18.66 14.52
C THR A 681 17.34 -17.63 13.73
N GLY A 682 17.54 -17.59 12.42
CA GLY A 682 16.77 -16.71 11.52
C GLY A 682 17.32 -15.30 11.35
N GLY A 683 18.32 -14.87 12.12
CA GLY A 683 19.02 -13.59 11.91
C GLY A 683 18.28 -12.36 12.45
N PHE A 684 17.25 -12.54 13.28
CA PHE A 684 16.46 -11.43 13.83
C PHE A 684 17.21 -10.67 14.94
N SER A 685 17.11 -9.34 14.92
CA SER A 685 17.61 -8.45 15.97
C SER A 685 16.54 -8.11 17.02
N LYS A 686 15.26 -8.38 16.73
CA LYS A 686 14.14 -8.15 17.65
C LYS A 686 13.14 -9.30 17.60
N TYR A 687 12.75 -9.79 18.77
CA TYR A 687 11.66 -10.74 18.95
C TYR A 687 10.56 -10.11 19.81
N SER A 688 9.30 -10.25 19.41
CA SER A 688 8.12 -9.85 20.16
C SER A 688 7.14 -11.02 20.20
N ILE A 689 6.93 -11.61 21.37
CA ILE A 689 6.08 -12.79 21.54
C ILE A 689 4.89 -12.41 22.41
N ALA A 690 3.67 -12.64 21.92
CA ALA A 690 2.43 -12.31 22.61
C ALA A 690 1.53 -13.54 22.80
N GLY A 691 0.76 -13.53 23.88
CA GLY A 691 -0.25 -14.55 24.20
C GLY A 691 -1.48 -13.93 24.88
N PHE A 692 -2.65 -14.59 24.84
CA PHE A 692 -3.88 -14.13 25.53
C PHE A 692 -4.22 -14.92 26.80
N GLY A 693 -3.67 -16.11 26.97
CA GLY A 693 -4.08 -17.02 28.04
C GLY A 693 -5.30 -17.81 27.63
N MET A 694 -5.77 -18.69 28.51
CA MET A 694 -7.00 -19.44 28.31
C MET A 694 -7.72 -19.62 29.63
N ARG A 695 -9.05 -19.61 29.62
CA ARG A 695 -9.83 -20.02 30.79
C ARG A 695 -9.51 -21.47 31.13
N SER A 696 -9.39 -21.77 32.43
CA SER A 696 -9.09 -23.11 32.93
C SER A 696 -10.29 -23.66 33.71
N ASP A 697 -10.63 -24.92 33.47
CA ASP A 697 -11.63 -25.65 34.27
C ASP A 697 -11.10 -26.07 35.66
N ALA A 698 -9.84 -25.77 35.97
CA ALA A 698 -9.28 -26.04 37.28
C ALA A 698 -9.98 -25.21 38.37
N ALA A 699 -10.11 -25.78 39.58
CA ALA A 699 -10.70 -25.06 40.70
C ALA A 699 -9.90 -23.77 40.99
N PRO A 700 -10.57 -22.60 41.10
CA PRO A 700 -9.90 -21.33 41.33
C PRO A 700 -9.14 -21.34 42.67
N ALA A 701 -8.03 -20.63 42.71
CA ALA A 701 -7.26 -20.46 43.95
C ALA A 701 -8.11 -19.77 45.02
N ALA A 702 -7.81 -20.03 46.31
CA ALA A 702 -8.56 -19.43 47.41
C ALA A 702 -8.58 -17.88 47.31
N GLY A 703 -9.77 -17.30 47.19
CA GLY A 703 -9.97 -15.85 47.00
C GLY A 703 -10.05 -15.39 45.54
N GLN A 704 -10.01 -16.31 44.56
CA GLN A 704 -10.29 -16.03 43.16
C GLN A 704 -11.62 -16.66 42.75
N PHE A 705 -12.31 -16.02 41.79
CA PHE A 705 -13.58 -16.52 41.24
C PHE A 705 -13.38 -17.49 40.09
N GLU A 706 -12.28 -17.35 39.34
CA GLU A 706 -11.99 -18.11 38.12
C GLU A 706 -10.51 -18.53 38.06
N SER A 707 -10.23 -19.58 37.28
CA SER A 707 -8.88 -20.08 37.02
C SER A 707 -8.50 -19.81 35.58
N TYR A 708 -7.27 -19.39 35.33
CA TYR A 708 -6.75 -19.09 34.00
C TYR A 708 -5.40 -19.78 33.80
N LEU A 709 -5.18 -20.32 32.61
CA LEU A 709 -3.87 -20.68 32.11
C LEU A 709 -3.11 -19.40 31.73
N PRO A 710 -1.84 -19.25 32.15
CA PRO A 710 -1.07 -18.07 31.79
C PRO A 710 -0.93 -17.91 30.29
N ALA A 711 -1.00 -16.66 29.83
CA ALA A 711 -0.77 -16.31 28.44
C ALA A 711 0.64 -16.69 27.98
N ILE A 712 1.64 -16.48 28.85
CA ILE A 712 3.02 -16.81 28.55
C ILE A 712 3.65 -17.48 29.78
N VAL A 713 4.23 -18.67 29.57
CA VAL A 713 5.08 -19.37 30.54
C VAL A 713 6.49 -19.48 29.99
N ILE A 714 7.47 -18.96 30.72
CA ILE A 714 8.89 -19.20 30.50
C ILE A 714 9.32 -20.26 31.51
N GLY A 715 9.41 -21.51 31.04
CA GLY A 715 9.64 -22.69 31.87
C GLY A 715 10.97 -22.66 32.61
N GLY A 716 11.06 -23.37 33.73
CA GLY A 716 12.25 -23.39 34.59
C GLY A 716 13.52 -23.93 33.92
N ASP A 717 13.36 -24.65 32.81
CA ASP A 717 14.44 -25.17 31.96
C ASP A 717 14.83 -24.22 30.83
N ALA A 718 14.10 -23.12 30.62
CA ALA A 718 14.36 -22.18 29.54
C ALA A 718 15.67 -21.39 29.76
N ALA A 719 16.57 -21.47 28.78
CA ALA A 719 17.85 -20.77 28.75
C ALA A 719 17.92 -19.89 27.50
N ILE A 720 17.25 -18.74 27.55
CA ILE A 720 17.10 -17.83 26.43
C ILE A 720 18.38 -16.98 26.30
N ALA A 721 19.15 -17.22 25.24
CA ALA A 721 20.39 -16.50 24.95
C ALA A 721 20.36 -15.91 23.52
N PRO A 722 19.61 -14.82 23.29
CA PRO A 722 19.31 -14.33 21.95
C PRO A 722 20.57 -13.87 21.20
N ARG A 723 20.71 -14.29 19.94
CA ARG A 723 21.82 -13.89 19.06
C ARG A 723 21.43 -13.97 17.59
N ALA A 724 21.93 -13.03 16.79
CA ALA A 724 21.72 -12.99 15.36
C ALA A 724 23.00 -13.37 14.61
N GLU A 725 22.89 -14.20 13.58
CA GLU A 725 23.94 -14.36 12.58
C GLU A 725 23.91 -13.18 11.61
N THR A 726 25.09 -12.75 11.18
CA THR A 726 25.25 -11.64 10.23
C THR A 726 25.46 -12.18 8.82
N LEU A 727 24.89 -11.49 7.84
CA LEU A 727 25.09 -11.78 6.44
C LEU A 727 26.43 -11.19 5.98
N VAL A 728 27.36 -12.05 5.56
CA VAL A 728 28.67 -11.66 5.05
C VAL A 728 28.73 -11.90 3.55
N ALA A 729 29.09 -10.87 2.79
CA ALA A 729 29.27 -10.96 1.34
C ALA A 729 30.71 -11.36 0.98
N ARG A 730 30.85 -12.47 0.26
CA ARG A 730 32.10 -12.92 -0.36
C ARG A 730 31.99 -12.74 -1.87
N ILE A 731 32.96 -12.04 -2.46
CA ILE A 731 33.01 -11.79 -3.90
C ILE A 731 33.96 -12.81 -4.50
N ASP A 732 33.50 -13.55 -5.50
CA ASP A 732 34.30 -14.52 -6.24
C ASP A 732 34.85 -13.86 -7.51
N PRO A 733 36.13 -13.42 -7.52
CA PRO A 733 36.72 -12.73 -8.67
C PRO A 733 36.90 -13.66 -9.89
N GLU A 734 37.02 -14.97 -9.69
CA GLU A 734 37.25 -15.93 -10.77
C GLU A 734 35.95 -16.31 -11.51
N ASN A 735 34.79 -16.09 -10.87
CA ASN A 735 33.47 -16.39 -11.42
C ASN A 735 32.65 -15.14 -11.80
N GLY A 736 33.30 -14.16 -12.42
CA GLY A 736 32.64 -12.93 -12.88
C GLY A 736 32.16 -12.04 -11.73
N SER A 737 32.96 -11.94 -10.67
CA SER A 737 32.70 -11.10 -9.50
C SER A 737 31.36 -11.40 -8.79
N ARG A 738 30.88 -12.64 -8.86
CA ARG A 738 29.60 -13.04 -8.24
C ARG A 738 29.63 -12.82 -6.72
N ILE A 739 28.54 -12.28 -6.18
CA ILE A 739 28.35 -12.10 -4.75
C ILE A 739 27.74 -13.38 -4.18
N ARG A 740 28.42 -13.98 -3.20
CA ARG A 740 27.88 -15.06 -2.37
C ARG A 740 27.64 -14.53 -0.98
N LEU A 741 26.41 -14.68 -0.50
CA LEU A 741 26.04 -14.37 0.87
C LEU A 741 26.20 -15.62 1.74
N THR A 742 26.87 -15.47 2.88
CA THR A 742 27.05 -16.54 3.88
C THR A 742 26.68 -16.01 5.25
N HIS A 743 26.07 -16.85 6.08
CA HIS A 743 25.74 -16.48 7.45
C HIS A 743 26.97 -16.74 8.33
N GLU A 744 27.33 -15.77 9.15
CA GLU A 744 28.47 -15.87 10.05
C GLU A 744 28.11 -15.29 11.41
N LEU A 745 28.38 -16.06 12.46
CA LEU A 745 28.24 -15.57 13.83
C LEU A 745 29.51 -14.81 14.21
N LEU A 746 29.46 -13.47 14.12
CA LEU A 746 30.59 -12.57 14.43
C LEU A 746 31.06 -12.69 15.89
N ASP A 747 32.15 -12.04 16.31
CA ASP A 747 32.52 -11.99 17.73
C ASP A 747 31.55 -11.11 18.55
N LYS A 748 31.43 -11.38 19.86
CA LYS A 748 30.44 -10.73 20.76
C LYS A 748 30.43 -9.19 20.68
N GLY A 749 31.58 -8.54 20.44
CA GLY A 749 31.69 -7.08 20.32
C GLY A 749 31.31 -6.48 18.96
N LEU A 750 31.11 -7.33 17.94
CA LEU A 750 30.80 -6.92 16.56
C LEU A 750 29.37 -7.31 16.13
N ARG A 751 28.65 -8.05 16.99
CA ARG A 751 27.25 -8.46 16.73
C ARG A 751 26.30 -7.32 17.06
N ASN A 752 25.20 -7.25 16.31
CA ASN A 752 24.06 -6.44 16.73
C ASN A 752 23.44 -7.03 18.02
N PRO A 753 23.04 -6.19 18.98
CA PRO A 753 22.28 -6.64 20.14
C PRO A 753 20.93 -7.21 19.69
N VAL A 754 20.48 -8.27 20.36
CA VAL A 754 19.18 -8.90 20.09
C VAL A 754 18.26 -8.68 21.28
N SER A 755 17.17 -7.94 21.04
CA SER A 755 16.18 -7.60 22.06
C SER A 755 14.99 -8.56 22.01
N VAL A 756 14.44 -8.88 23.18
CA VAL A 756 13.27 -9.77 23.31
C VAL A 756 12.19 -9.11 24.15
N GLU A 757 10.96 -9.19 23.66
CA GLU A 757 9.76 -8.70 24.33
C GLU A 757 8.74 -9.84 24.45
N PHE A 758 8.15 -9.97 25.63
CA PHE A 758 7.02 -10.86 25.90
C PHE A 758 5.82 -10.05 26.37
N ARG A 759 4.65 -10.26 25.75
CA ARG A 759 3.40 -9.53 26.01
C ARG A 759 2.26 -10.48 26.31
N ALA A 760 1.86 -10.58 27.57
CA ALA A 760 0.62 -11.22 27.97
C ALA A 760 -0.55 -10.22 27.83
N LEU A 761 -1.50 -10.57 26.98
CA LEU A 761 -2.70 -9.79 26.65
C LEU A 761 -3.89 -10.40 27.38
N GLY A 762 -4.87 -9.58 27.76
CA GLY A 762 -6.16 -10.06 28.30
C GLY A 762 -7.30 -9.59 27.40
N ILE A 763 -8.44 -10.27 27.51
CA ILE A 763 -9.67 -9.96 26.79
C ILE A 763 -10.81 -9.93 27.81
N ASP A 764 -11.67 -8.94 27.64
CA ASP A 764 -12.84 -8.70 28.49
C ASP A 764 -14.03 -8.44 27.55
N ASP A 765 -15.07 -9.27 27.61
CA ASP A 765 -16.32 -9.03 26.89
C ASP A 765 -17.20 -8.09 27.74
N PRO A 766 -17.51 -6.88 27.25
CA PRO A 766 -18.33 -5.93 27.99
C PRO A 766 -19.75 -6.44 28.27
N ALA A 767 -20.23 -7.49 27.57
CA ALA A 767 -21.51 -8.13 27.82
C ALA A 767 -21.48 -9.13 28.99
N THR A 768 -20.30 -9.65 29.38
CA THR A 768 -20.14 -10.61 30.49
C THR A 768 -19.74 -9.88 31.78
N ILE A 769 -20.74 -9.28 32.44
CA ILE A 769 -20.53 -8.54 33.69
C ILE A 769 -19.94 -9.47 34.78
N ASP A 770 -18.88 -9.01 35.44
CA ASP A 770 -18.17 -9.66 36.56
C ASP A 770 -17.27 -10.87 36.22
N SER A 771 -16.91 -11.11 34.95
CA SER A 771 -15.94 -12.14 34.55
C SER A 771 -14.95 -11.64 33.50
N TYR A 772 -13.64 -11.86 33.70
CA TYR A 772 -12.68 -11.72 32.61
C TYR A 772 -12.76 -12.96 31.72
N ASP A 773 -12.92 -12.78 30.42
CA ASP A 773 -12.87 -13.90 29.50
C ASP A 773 -11.45 -14.48 29.40
N LEU A 774 -10.43 -13.61 29.33
CA LEU A 774 -9.03 -14.00 29.32
C LEU A 774 -8.16 -13.05 30.15
N ARG A 775 -7.34 -13.60 31.06
CA ARG A 775 -6.37 -12.86 31.85
C ARG A 775 -4.95 -12.98 31.28
N GLY A 776 -4.34 -11.83 30.98
CA GLY A 776 -2.99 -11.71 30.45
C GLY A 776 -1.90 -11.92 31.50
N ASP A 777 -1.72 -13.16 31.94
CA ASP A 777 -0.67 -13.53 32.91
C ASP A 777 0.64 -13.95 32.22
N LEU A 778 1.75 -13.39 32.68
CA LEU A 778 3.11 -13.79 32.30
C LEU A 778 3.83 -14.41 33.50
N VAL A 779 4.29 -15.66 33.36
CA VAL A 779 5.01 -16.39 34.42
C VAL A 779 6.39 -16.83 33.92
N MET A 780 7.45 -16.32 34.56
CA MET A 780 8.81 -16.83 34.41
C MET A 780 9.16 -17.67 35.64
N GLU A 781 9.38 -18.96 35.43
CA GLU A 781 9.56 -19.94 36.49
C GLU A 781 10.95 -19.88 37.14
N ARG A 782 11.10 -20.57 38.28
CA ARG A 782 12.39 -20.71 38.95
C ARG A 782 13.30 -21.59 38.09
N GLY A 783 14.53 -21.12 37.85
CA GLY A 783 15.51 -21.80 37.00
C GLY A 783 15.62 -21.21 35.61
N ALA A 784 14.55 -20.54 35.13
CA ALA A 784 14.56 -19.85 33.85
C ALA A 784 15.63 -18.75 33.81
N SER A 785 16.25 -18.55 32.65
CA SER A 785 17.24 -17.50 32.44
C SER A 785 17.08 -16.81 31.08
N ILE A 786 17.21 -15.49 31.08
CA ILE A 786 17.32 -14.66 29.88
C ILE A 786 18.65 -13.90 29.97
N SER A 787 19.57 -14.16 29.03
CA SER A 787 20.88 -13.50 28.99
C SER A 787 21.12 -12.91 27.60
N THR A 788 21.10 -11.59 27.49
CA THR A 788 21.31 -10.88 26.23
C THR A 788 22.74 -10.33 26.10
N HIS A 789 23.12 -9.95 24.88
CA HIS A 789 24.36 -9.23 24.62
C HIS A 789 24.30 -7.76 25.09
N PRO A 790 25.46 -7.09 25.21
CA PRO A 790 25.48 -5.70 25.65
C PRO A 790 24.64 -4.76 24.78
N GLY A 791 23.86 -3.87 25.41
CA GLY A 791 22.99 -2.90 24.73
C GLY A 791 21.62 -3.41 24.29
N ALA A 792 21.33 -4.70 24.44
CA ALA A 792 20.00 -5.28 24.16
C ALA A 792 18.99 -4.99 25.28
N SER A 793 17.69 -5.02 24.95
CA SER A 793 16.61 -4.84 25.92
C SER A 793 15.80 -6.12 26.12
N VAL A 794 15.35 -6.35 27.35
CA VAL A 794 14.35 -7.37 27.70
C VAL A 794 13.12 -6.68 28.26
N THR A 795 11.95 -6.93 27.66
CA THR A 795 10.67 -6.38 28.13
C THR A 795 9.71 -7.52 28.46
N LEU A 796 9.15 -7.50 29.68
CA LEU A 796 8.05 -8.37 30.09
C LEU A 796 6.84 -7.50 30.40
N ARG A 797 5.74 -7.68 29.67
CA ARG A 797 4.51 -6.92 29.85
C ARG A 797 3.33 -7.87 30.02
N GLY A 798 2.45 -7.59 30.97
CA GLY A 798 1.24 -8.38 31.21
C GLY A 798 0.23 -7.63 32.06
N GLN A 799 -0.98 -8.15 32.17
CA GLN A 799 -1.88 -7.73 33.25
C GLN A 799 -1.28 -8.13 34.59
N THR A 800 -0.79 -9.37 34.70
CA THR A 800 0.06 -9.81 35.79
C THR A 800 1.40 -10.33 35.27
N VAL A 801 2.49 -10.05 36.01
CA VAL A 801 3.84 -10.51 35.65
C VAL A 801 4.53 -11.08 36.89
N THR A 802 4.84 -12.37 36.84
CA THR A 802 5.56 -13.10 37.91
C THR A 802 6.95 -13.50 37.42
N VAL A 803 8.01 -12.99 38.06
CA VAL A 803 9.40 -13.32 37.71
C VAL A 803 10.08 -14.07 38.85
N ARG A 804 10.38 -15.36 38.63
CA ARG A 804 11.08 -16.24 39.59
C ARG A 804 12.44 -16.75 39.07
N GLY A 805 12.82 -16.36 37.86
CA GLY A 805 14.09 -16.68 37.20
C GLY A 805 15.10 -15.52 37.22
N SER A 806 16.05 -15.52 36.29
CA SER A 806 17.10 -14.49 36.16
C SER A 806 17.09 -13.80 34.80
N ILE A 807 17.25 -12.47 34.78
CA ILE A 807 17.31 -11.66 33.56
C ILE A 807 18.58 -10.81 33.59
N THR A 808 19.40 -10.90 32.54
CA THR A 808 20.66 -10.16 32.43
C THR A 808 20.73 -9.45 31.08
N ALA A 809 20.76 -8.12 31.09
CA ALA A 809 20.91 -7.26 29.91
C ALA A 809 22.03 -6.21 30.12
N PRO A 810 23.31 -6.59 29.92
CA PRO A 810 24.44 -5.72 30.24
C PRO A 810 24.42 -4.41 29.45
N GLY A 811 24.51 -3.24 30.09
CA GLY A 811 24.50 -1.95 29.39
C GLY A 811 23.25 -1.68 28.53
N GLY A 812 22.19 -2.48 28.71
CA GLY A 812 20.89 -2.34 28.06
C GLY A 812 19.80 -2.08 29.08
N ALA A 813 18.57 -2.52 28.80
CA ALA A 813 17.40 -2.26 29.64
C ALA A 813 16.64 -3.54 29.99
N VAL A 814 16.10 -3.61 31.22
CA VAL A 814 15.13 -4.61 31.64
C VAL A 814 13.86 -3.88 32.09
N ASN A 815 12.77 -4.07 31.37
CA ASN A 815 11.48 -3.44 31.64
C ASN A 815 10.47 -4.52 32.06
N ILE A 816 9.86 -4.36 33.23
CA ILE A 816 8.79 -5.23 33.73
C ILE A 816 7.57 -4.35 33.98
N VAL A 817 6.49 -4.61 33.25
CA VAL A 817 5.28 -3.78 33.25
C VAL A 817 4.06 -4.65 33.53
N GLY A 818 3.42 -4.44 34.68
CA GLY A 818 2.10 -4.98 35.00
C GLY A 818 0.98 -4.01 34.62
N ALA A 819 -0.29 -4.39 34.84
CA ALA A 819 -1.40 -3.45 34.76
C ALA A 819 -1.21 -2.31 35.77
N SER A 820 -1.52 -1.07 35.36
CA SER A 820 -1.70 0.04 36.30
C SER A 820 -3.04 -0.13 36.99
N SER A 821 -3.03 -0.10 38.32
CA SER A 821 -4.22 -0.08 39.17
C SER A 821 -5.14 1.10 38.90
#